data_AF-A0AAC8VWU7-F1
#
_entry.id   AF-A0AAC8VWU7-F1
#
_cell.length_a   1.000
_cell.length_b   1.000
_cell.length_c   1.000
_cell.angle_alpha   90.00
_cell.angle_beta   90.00
_cell.angle_gamma   90.00
#
_symmetry.space_group_name_H-M   'P 1'
#
loop_
_entity.id
_entity.type
_entity.pdbx_description
1 polymer ?
#
loop_
_entity_poly.entity_id
_entity_poly.type
_entity_poly.pdbx_seq_one_letter_code
_entity_poly.pdbx_strand_id
1 'polypeptide(L)'
;MATVQEALLIAFDLHQDRRLDEADAIYRQILDAVPGHVMALHLRGVLLGQSGRLDEGCDLIRQAIAGDGTRPDFHTNLAGLLEALGRSDEALDPLVRAATLDPTRIVQLNEFATRRLKAGRPGEAVQALRLAVGLQPLAVELRCNLAEALTADKRFAAAAAERRVALLLAPGDAETLRLLGERLLQADRQGGPGGEAGRLLRRALRLDPLHHGAWNGIGRLHKDAGGLADARRAYECGLAVDPVAAELWNNRANVLKGLDDLDTALTSQSRAAALRPEDAGIRNNLADALLLAGQPEDALAHALAALALVPELGDSRLIRAMALLSLGRFEEGWTAWEDRWVVPPWSFVAGRFPQPAWTGGPLGGGRLLVRGEQGVGDEIQFAGLLPLLVRAGVRCLLECEPRLAPLFARSLPEVEVVARRSPADPRLTQPDIAAPIAAQIPAGSLPRLLTGADGVPRSAAPYLLPDAARVAGLRAAVPPGTLAVGIAWHTTNPKYGRSRNIPLRELAHALHRPGVRLVVLQYGDWAQEVAALAAEGIDIGAPPGIDPWSDMDGLAAAVAATDLVVSIDNVTVHLAGALGRPTCALLSHAADWRWLRERTDTPWYPTVTLCRQLAPKDWSVPLRLARDRLDGLANAASADL
;
A
#
# COMPACT_ATOMS: atom_id res chain seq x y z
N MET A 1 -8.84 0.49 -80.63
CA MET A 1 -8.01 0.81 -79.45
C MET A 1 -8.96 1.04 -78.30
N ALA A 2 -8.74 0.38 -77.16
CA ALA A 2 -9.50 0.70 -75.96
C ALA A 2 -9.21 2.16 -75.56
N THR A 3 -10.22 2.91 -75.16
CA THR A 3 -10.04 4.24 -74.59
C THR A 3 -9.31 4.15 -73.25
N VAL A 4 -8.70 5.25 -72.78
CA VAL A 4 -8.06 5.29 -71.45
C VAL A 4 -9.04 4.88 -70.34
N GLN A 5 -10.34 5.22 -70.50
CA GLN A 5 -11.38 4.87 -69.55
C GLN A 5 -11.73 3.37 -69.56
N GLU A 6 -11.78 2.74 -70.74
CA GLU A 6 -11.96 1.28 -70.85
C GLU A 6 -10.76 0.53 -70.27
N ALA A 7 -9.53 0.98 -70.56
CA ALA A 7 -8.32 0.41 -70.00
C ALA A 7 -8.29 0.52 -68.46
N LEU A 8 -8.75 1.64 -67.91
CA LEU A 8 -8.83 1.85 -66.46
C LEU A 8 -9.82 0.90 -65.78
N LEU A 9 -10.99 0.66 -66.40
CA LEU A 9 -11.98 -0.29 -65.90
C LEU A 9 -11.44 -1.72 -65.93
N ILE A 10 -10.81 -2.14 -67.03
CA ILE A 10 -10.16 -3.45 -67.14
C ILE A 10 -9.08 -3.61 -66.06
N ALA A 11 -8.22 -2.61 -65.86
CA ALA A 11 -7.19 -2.64 -64.84
C ALA A 11 -7.78 -2.74 -63.42
N PHE A 12 -8.89 -2.03 -63.17
CA PHE A 12 -9.58 -2.08 -61.89
C PHE A 12 -10.24 -3.43 -61.62
N ASP A 13 -10.90 -4.05 -62.62
CA ASP A 13 -11.48 -5.39 -62.47
C ASP A 13 -10.39 -6.43 -62.18
N LEU A 14 -9.26 -6.38 -62.91
CA LEU A 14 -8.10 -7.23 -62.63
C LEU A 14 -7.53 -6.99 -61.23
N HIS A 15 -7.51 -5.74 -60.76
CA HIS A 15 -7.08 -5.40 -59.40
C HIS A 15 -8.03 -6.00 -58.36
N GLN A 16 -9.35 -5.90 -58.56
CA GLN A 16 -10.34 -6.52 -57.68
C GLN A 16 -10.23 -8.05 -57.66
N ASP A 17 -9.93 -8.67 -58.80
CA ASP A 17 -9.70 -10.11 -58.97
C ASP A 17 -8.32 -10.58 -58.45
N ARG A 18 -7.55 -9.69 -57.80
CA ARG A 18 -6.21 -9.97 -57.23
C ARG A 18 -5.16 -10.36 -58.28
N ARG A 19 -5.40 -10.06 -59.56
CA ARG A 19 -4.43 -10.22 -60.66
C ARG A 19 -3.52 -8.99 -60.75
N LEU A 20 -2.72 -8.80 -59.70
CA LEU A 20 -2.01 -7.53 -59.43
C LEU A 20 -0.97 -7.17 -60.51
N ASP A 21 -0.23 -8.14 -61.05
CA ASP A 21 0.80 -7.87 -62.07
C ASP A 21 0.18 -7.41 -63.40
N GLU A 22 -0.95 -8.00 -63.76
CA GLU A 22 -1.69 -7.64 -64.97
C GLU A 22 -2.35 -6.26 -64.83
N ALA A 23 -2.93 -5.97 -63.66
CA ALA A 23 -3.47 -4.66 -63.35
C ALA A 23 -2.37 -3.57 -63.33
N ASP A 24 -1.21 -3.81 -62.71
CA ASP A 24 -0.08 -2.86 -62.72
C ASP A 24 0.45 -2.61 -64.13
N ALA A 25 0.51 -3.64 -64.99
CA ALA A 25 0.93 -3.48 -66.37
C ALA A 25 0.00 -2.52 -67.14
N ILE A 26 -1.32 -2.65 -66.97
CA ILE A 26 -2.28 -1.76 -67.63
C ILE A 26 -2.25 -0.36 -67.01
N TYR A 27 -2.13 -0.24 -65.68
CA TYR A 27 -1.96 1.08 -65.04
C TYR A 27 -0.71 1.79 -65.53
N ARG A 28 0.41 1.09 -65.74
CA ARG A 28 1.63 1.67 -66.34
C ARG A 28 1.39 2.14 -67.77
N GLN A 29 0.76 1.34 -68.60
CA GLN A 29 0.43 1.73 -69.99
C GLN A 29 -0.44 2.99 -70.04
N ILE A 30 -1.41 3.13 -69.12
CA ILE A 30 -2.23 4.34 -69.00
C ILE A 30 -1.36 5.55 -68.63
N LEU A 31 -0.45 5.40 -67.67
CA LEU A 31 0.42 6.48 -67.20
C LEU A 31 1.51 6.87 -68.22
N ASP A 32 1.97 5.94 -69.06
CA ASP A 32 2.88 6.21 -70.18
C ASP A 32 2.17 7.02 -71.28
N ALA A 33 0.90 6.72 -71.56
CA ALA A 33 0.09 7.42 -72.56
C ALA A 33 -0.43 8.78 -72.07
N VAL A 34 -0.80 8.87 -70.79
CA VAL A 34 -1.31 10.09 -70.15
C VAL A 34 -0.58 10.29 -68.81
N PRO A 35 0.62 10.89 -68.83
CA PRO A 35 1.33 11.24 -67.61
C PRO A 35 0.46 12.12 -66.71
N GLY A 36 0.30 11.74 -65.45
CA GLY A 36 -0.56 12.47 -64.51
C GLY A 36 -2.03 12.04 -64.48
N HIS A 37 -2.41 10.94 -65.15
CA HIS A 37 -3.78 10.44 -65.07
C HIS A 37 -4.17 10.06 -63.63
N VAL A 38 -4.92 10.97 -62.98
CA VAL A 38 -5.24 10.98 -61.54
C VAL A 38 -5.71 9.64 -60.99
N MET A 39 -6.69 9.00 -61.63
CA MET A 39 -7.26 7.74 -61.11
C MET A 39 -6.31 6.55 -61.31
N ALA A 40 -5.48 6.57 -62.36
CA ALA A 40 -4.50 5.52 -62.60
C ALA A 40 -3.34 5.62 -61.59
N LEU A 41 -2.90 6.85 -61.27
CA LEU A 41 -1.93 7.10 -60.21
C LEU A 41 -2.45 6.59 -58.85
N HIS A 42 -3.69 6.94 -58.48
CA HIS A 42 -4.28 6.53 -57.22
C HIS A 42 -4.44 5.00 -57.11
N LEU A 43 -5.10 4.36 -58.07
CA LEU A 43 -5.39 2.92 -58.03
C LEU A 43 -4.10 2.08 -58.09
N ARG A 44 -3.13 2.49 -58.91
CA ARG A 44 -1.81 1.86 -58.93
C ARG A 44 -1.07 2.06 -57.61
N GLY A 45 -1.17 3.23 -56.99
CA GLY A 45 -0.58 3.47 -55.66
C GLY A 45 -1.17 2.56 -54.58
N VAL A 46 -2.49 2.34 -54.59
CA VAL A 46 -3.18 1.37 -53.72
C VAL A 46 -2.69 -0.06 -53.99
N LEU A 47 -2.56 -0.44 -55.27
CA LEU A 47 -2.04 -1.76 -55.69
C LEU A 47 -0.61 -2.00 -55.20
N LEU A 48 0.28 -1.01 -55.36
CA LEU A 48 1.65 -1.08 -54.86
C LEU A 48 1.68 -1.22 -53.33
N GLY A 49 0.77 -0.53 -52.63
CA GLY A 49 0.58 -0.71 -51.21
C GLY A 49 0.20 -2.15 -50.83
N GLN A 50 -0.75 -2.76 -51.54
CA GLN A 50 -1.19 -4.14 -51.31
C GLN A 50 -0.11 -5.19 -51.62
N SER A 51 0.86 -4.85 -52.47
CA SER A 51 2.01 -5.71 -52.81
C SER A 51 3.26 -5.44 -51.96
N GLY A 52 3.17 -4.58 -50.95
CA GLY A 52 4.24 -4.29 -50.00
C GLY A 52 5.21 -3.18 -50.43
N ARG A 53 5.00 -2.56 -51.60
CA ARG A 53 5.79 -1.43 -52.12
C ARG A 53 5.22 -0.09 -51.63
N LEU A 54 5.22 0.07 -50.31
CA LEU A 54 4.47 1.13 -49.62
C LEU A 54 4.96 2.56 -49.96
N ASP A 55 6.27 2.80 -50.02
CA ASP A 55 6.82 4.13 -50.34
C ASP A 55 6.46 4.58 -51.76
N GLU A 56 6.60 3.68 -52.74
CA GLU A 56 6.19 3.96 -54.13
C GLU A 56 4.68 4.18 -54.24
N GLY A 57 3.90 3.40 -53.47
CA GLY A 57 2.46 3.60 -53.35
C GLY A 57 2.10 5.00 -52.83
N CYS A 58 2.77 5.45 -51.77
CA CYS A 58 2.61 6.80 -51.22
C CYS A 58 2.93 7.88 -52.25
N ASP A 59 4.03 7.74 -53.00
CA ASP A 59 4.44 8.75 -53.98
C ASP A 59 3.47 8.85 -55.16
N LEU A 60 2.93 7.73 -55.64
CA LEU A 60 1.89 7.73 -56.67
C LEU A 60 0.58 8.38 -56.16
N ILE A 61 0.17 8.09 -54.92
CA ILE A 61 -1.04 8.71 -54.35
C ILE A 61 -0.82 10.22 -54.11
N ARG A 62 0.37 10.66 -53.69
CA ARG A 62 0.70 12.09 -53.58
C ARG A 62 0.61 12.80 -54.93
N GLN A 63 1.09 12.17 -56.00
CA GLN A 63 0.92 12.70 -57.37
C GLN A 63 -0.56 12.77 -57.78
N ALA A 64 -1.37 11.75 -57.42
CA ALA A 64 -2.82 11.78 -57.66
C ALA A 64 -3.50 12.94 -56.92
N ILE A 65 -3.13 13.18 -55.66
CA ILE A 65 -3.62 14.30 -54.83
C ILE A 65 -3.20 15.65 -55.42
N ALA A 66 -1.98 15.76 -55.95
CA ALA A 66 -1.52 16.99 -56.61
C ALA A 66 -2.34 17.33 -57.87
N GLY A 67 -2.84 16.31 -58.58
CA GLY A 67 -3.72 16.47 -59.74
C GLY A 67 -5.19 16.73 -59.38
N ASP A 68 -5.72 16.06 -58.37
CA ASP A 68 -7.08 16.26 -57.84
C ASP A 68 -7.14 15.95 -56.34
N GLY A 69 -6.93 16.99 -55.53
CA GLY A 69 -6.92 16.87 -54.07
C GLY A 69 -8.31 16.90 -53.42
N THR A 70 -9.40 16.86 -54.21
CA THR A 70 -10.78 16.97 -53.69
C THR A 70 -11.42 15.63 -53.35
N ARG A 71 -10.76 14.51 -53.68
CA ARG A 71 -11.26 13.15 -53.43
C ARG A 71 -10.84 12.63 -52.05
N PRO A 72 -11.78 12.35 -51.12
CA PRO A 72 -11.46 11.87 -49.78
C PRO A 72 -10.71 10.53 -49.75
N ASP A 73 -11.02 9.63 -50.68
CA ASP A 73 -10.42 8.29 -50.73
C ASP A 73 -8.90 8.34 -50.97
N PHE A 74 -8.41 9.34 -51.70
CA PHE A 74 -6.98 9.49 -51.97
C PHE A 74 -6.21 9.77 -50.69
N HIS A 75 -6.73 10.68 -49.88
CA HIS A 75 -6.16 11.04 -48.59
C HIS A 75 -6.28 9.90 -47.57
N THR A 76 -7.39 9.17 -47.58
CA THR A 76 -7.61 7.99 -46.72
C THR A 76 -6.61 6.89 -47.04
N ASN A 77 -6.40 6.59 -48.33
CA ASN A 77 -5.45 5.56 -48.75
C ASN A 77 -4.00 6.00 -48.51
N LEU A 78 -3.66 7.28 -48.70
CA LEU A 78 -2.34 7.81 -48.34
C LEU A 78 -2.07 7.63 -46.84
N ALA A 79 -3.01 7.99 -45.97
CA ALA A 79 -2.88 7.80 -44.53
C ALA A 79 -2.66 6.33 -44.17
N GLY A 80 -3.43 5.41 -44.75
CA GLY A 80 -3.28 3.98 -44.52
C GLY A 80 -1.89 3.45 -44.88
N LEU A 81 -1.32 3.89 -46.01
CA LEU A 81 0.05 3.51 -46.40
C LEU A 81 1.11 4.12 -45.49
N LEU A 82 0.95 5.38 -45.07
CA LEU A 82 1.86 6.03 -44.12
C LEU A 82 1.86 5.32 -42.76
N GLU A 83 0.70 4.86 -42.29
CA GLU A 83 0.62 4.06 -41.07
C GLU A 83 1.27 2.69 -41.21
N ALA A 84 1.11 2.03 -42.37
CA ALA A 84 1.78 0.75 -42.66
C ALA A 84 3.31 0.91 -42.69
N LEU A 85 3.82 2.09 -43.09
CA LEU A 85 5.23 2.46 -43.03
C LEU A 85 5.72 2.87 -41.63
N GLY A 86 4.84 2.93 -40.63
CA GLY A 86 5.15 3.46 -39.30
C GLY A 86 5.27 4.99 -39.24
N ARG A 87 5.07 5.69 -40.36
CA ARG A 87 5.14 7.17 -40.51
C ARG A 87 3.85 7.84 -40.02
N SER A 88 3.56 7.60 -38.75
CA SER A 88 2.28 7.90 -38.13
C SER A 88 2.03 9.39 -37.95
N ASP A 89 3.10 10.16 -37.76
CA ASP A 89 3.04 11.62 -37.60
C ASP A 89 2.59 12.29 -38.90
N GLU A 90 2.91 11.69 -40.06
CA GLU A 90 2.50 12.18 -41.38
C GLU A 90 1.08 11.74 -41.77
N ALA A 91 0.53 10.71 -41.11
CA ALA A 91 -0.80 10.18 -41.45
C ALA A 91 -1.95 11.09 -40.98
N LEU A 92 -1.72 11.97 -40.00
CA LEU A 92 -2.76 12.86 -39.46
C LEU A 92 -3.29 13.87 -40.48
N ASP A 93 -2.40 14.51 -41.25
CA ASP A 93 -2.80 15.55 -42.20
C ASP A 93 -3.72 15.01 -43.31
N PRO A 94 -3.41 13.87 -43.97
CA PRO A 94 -4.33 13.25 -44.91
C PRO A 94 -5.64 12.80 -44.26
N LEU A 95 -5.63 12.25 -43.03
CA LEU A 95 -6.86 11.86 -42.34
C LEU A 95 -7.78 13.07 -42.07
N VAL A 96 -7.22 14.18 -41.59
CA VAL A 96 -7.96 15.44 -41.40
C VAL A 96 -8.49 15.97 -42.72
N ARG A 97 -7.68 15.90 -43.78
CA ARG A 97 -8.11 16.35 -45.10
C ARG A 97 -9.26 15.50 -45.64
N ALA A 98 -9.19 14.17 -45.49
CA ALA A 98 -10.25 13.25 -45.87
C ALA A 98 -11.56 13.58 -45.14
N ALA A 99 -11.51 13.74 -43.81
CA ALA A 99 -12.67 14.07 -42.98
C ALA A 99 -13.23 15.49 -43.24
N THR A 100 -12.40 16.42 -43.73
CA THR A 100 -12.84 17.77 -44.14
C THR A 100 -13.59 17.73 -45.47
N LEU A 101 -13.17 16.89 -46.39
CA LEU A 101 -13.80 16.72 -47.71
C LEU A 101 -15.09 15.90 -47.62
N ASP A 102 -15.11 14.89 -46.77
CA ASP A 102 -16.26 14.03 -46.50
C ASP A 102 -16.36 13.77 -44.99
N PRO A 103 -17.31 14.41 -44.28
CA PRO A 103 -17.48 14.24 -42.83
C PRO A 103 -17.75 12.80 -42.39
N THR A 104 -18.18 11.90 -43.28
CA THR A 104 -18.33 10.47 -42.92
C THR A 104 -16.97 9.80 -42.69
N ARG A 105 -15.88 10.40 -43.17
CA ARG A 105 -14.50 9.92 -42.96
C ARG A 105 -13.88 10.31 -41.62
N ILE A 106 -14.67 10.85 -40.72
CA ILE A 106 -14.25 11.10 -39.34
C ILE A 106 -13.92 9.80 -38.59
N VAL A 107 -14.53 8.67 -39.01
CA VAL A 107 -14.33 7.36 -38.39
C VAL A 107 -12.87 6.91 -38.49
N GLN A 108 -12.17 7.23 -39.58
CA GLN A 108 -10.75 6.87 -39.75
C GLN A 108 -9.85 7.64 -38.76
N LEU A 109 -10.18 8.89 -38.43
CA LEU A 109 -9.48 9.65 -37.38
C LEU A 109 -9.72 9.04 -35.99
N ASN A 110 -10.95 8.61 -35.72
CA ASN A 110 -11.29 7.94 -34.46
C ASN A 110 -10.55 6.59 -34.32
N GLU A 111 -10.58 5.75 -35.36
CA GLU A 111 -9.88 4.46 -35.41
C GLU A 111 -8.37 4.61 -35.32
N PHE A 112 -7.80 5.64 -35.96
CA PHE A 112 -6.39 6.01 -35.78
C PHE A 112 -6.10 6.25 -34.29
N ALA A 113 -6.87 7.11 -33.63
CA ALA A 113 -6.65 7.43 -32.22
C ALA A 113 -6.78 6.20 -31.30
N THR A 114 -7.78 5.34 -31.53
CA THR A 114 -7.93 4.08 -30.78
C THR A 114 -6.71 3.16 -30.94
N ARG A 115 -6.16 3.04 -32.16
CA ARG A 115 -4.91 2.28 -32.41
C ARG A 115 -3.72 2.89 -31.67
N ARG A 116 -3.61 4.23 -31.61
CA ARG A 116 -2.55 4.91 -30.85
C ARG A 116 -2.65 4.69 -29.35
N LEU A 117 -3.86 4.68 -28.78
CA LEU A 117 -4.06 4.34 -27.38
C LEU A 117 -3.60 2.91 -27.07
N LYS A 118 -4.00 1.94 -27.90
CA LYS A 118 -3.56 0.54 -27.76
C LYS A 118 -2.05 0.38 -27.88
N ALA A 119 -1.40 1.21 -28.70
CA ALA A 119 0.06 1.24 -28.86
C ALA A 119 0.79 2.02 -27.75
N GLY A 120 0.09 2.52 -26.72
CA GLY A 120 0.71 3.28 -25.62
C GLY A 120 1.18 4.69 -26.00
N ARG A 121 0.63 5.26 -27.08
CA ARG A 121 0.91 6.63 -27.56
C ARG A 121 -0.29 7.56 -27.33
N PRO A 122 -0.66 7.89 -26.07
CA PRO A 122 -1.88 8.64 -25.78
C PRO A 122 -1.84 10.09 -26.26
N GLY A 123 -0.65 10.71 -26.36
CA GLY A 123 -0.51 12.07 -26.88
C GLY A 123 -0.96 12.21 -28.34
N GLU A 124 -0.59 11.25 -29.20
CA GLU A 124 -1.04 11.20 -30.61
C GLU A 124 -2.55 10.95 -30.72
N ALA A 125 -3.09 10.07 -29.87
CA ALA A 125 -4.54 9.86 -29.81
C ALA A 125 -5.29 11.14 -29.44
N VAL A 126 -4.80 11.90 -28.45
CA VAL A 126 -5.35 13.20 -28.07
C VAL A 126 -5.31 14.20 -29.23
N GLN A 127 -4.23 14.21 -30.01
CA GLN A 127 -4.11 15.10 -31.18
C GLN A 127 -5.16 14.76 -32.26
N ALA A 128 -5.26 13.50 -32.66
CA ALA A 128 -6.27 13.04 -33.62
C ALA A 128 -7.70 13.34 -33.15
N LEU A 129 -8.02 13.01 -31.89
CA LEU A 129 -9.36 13.19 -31.36
C LEU A 129 -9.74 14.65 -31.18
N ARG A 130 -8.79 15.55 -30.90
CA ARG A 130 -9.05 16.99 -30.90
C ARG A 130 -9.42 17.52 -32.27
N LEU A 131 -8.70 17.08 -33.31
CA LEU A 131 -9.02 17.44 -34.69
C LEU A 131 -10.41 16.89 -35.06
N ALA A 132 -10.69 15.64 -34.68
CA ALA A 132 -11.98 15.00 -34.93
C ALA A 132 -13.15 15.74 -34.24
N VAL A 133 -13.00 16.08 -32.96
CA VAL A 133 -13.98 16.90 -32.22
C VAL A 133 -14.10 18.31 -32.80
N GLY A 134 -13.02 18.90 -33.33
CA GLY A 134 -13.06 20.18 -34.02
C GLY A 134 -13.93 20.15 -35.29
N LEU A 135 -13.87 19.06 -36.05
CA LEU A 135 -14.69 18.85 -37.25
C LEU A 135 -16.13 18.47 -36.91
N GLN A 136 -16.36 17.71 -35.84
CA GLN A 136 -17.68 17.29 -35.38
C GLN A 136 -17.88 17.54 -33.87
N PRO A 137 -18.14 18.80 -33.47
CA PRO A 137 -18.17 19.18 -32.06
C PRO A 137 -19.35 18.62 -31.27
N LEU A 138 -20.39 18.10 -31.94
CA LEU A 138 -21.56 17.52 -31.29
C LEU A 138 -21.50 15.98 -31.21
N ALA A 139 -20.45 15.35 -31.73
CA ALA A 139 -20.29 13.90 -31.68
C ALA A 139 -19.90 13.45 -30.27
N VAL A 140 -20.84 12.86 -29.54
CA VAL A 140 -20.65 12.37 -28.16
C VAL A 140 -19.54 11.33 -28.09
N GLU A 141 -19.52 10.37 -29.03
CA GLU A 141 -18.51 9.31 -29.08
C GLU A 141 -17.08 9.87 -29.15
N LEU A 142 -16.84 10.86 -30.02
CA LEU A 142 -15.52 11.48 -30.17
C LEU A 142 -15.07 12.20 -28.89
N ARG A 143 -16.02 12.82 -28.16
CA ARG A 143 -15.73 13.45 -26.87
C ARG A 143 -15.44 12.43 -25.78
N CYS A 144 -16.16 11.31 -25.74
CA CYS A 144 -15.88 10.23 -24.82
C CYS A 144 -14.50 9.61 -25.07
N ASN A 145 -14.16 9.34 -26.33
CA ASN A 145 -12.85 8.82 -26.73
C ASN A 145 -11.75 9.84 -26.44
N LEU A 146 -11.98 11.14 -26.67
CA LEU A 146 -11.04 12.20 -26.30
C LEU A 146 -10.82 12.25 -24.78
N ALA A 147 -11.87 12.09 -23.98
CA ALA A 147 -11.75 12.05 -22.53
C ALA A 147 -10.95 10.83 -22.04
N GLU A 148 -11.13 9.67 -22.69
CA GLU A 148 -10.34 8.47 -22.43
C GLU A 148 -8.86 8.70 -22.77
N ALA A 149 -8.57 9.23 -23.97
CA ALA A 149 -7.22 9.53 -24.39
C ALA A 149 -6.52 10.54 -23.47
N LEU A 150 -7.24 11.59 -23.07
CA LEU A 150 -6.76 12.58 -22.10
C LEU A 150 -6.51 11.96 -20.71
N THR A 151 -7.29 10.94 -20.32
CA THR A 151 -7.07 10.20 -19.06
C THR A 151 -5.79 9.38 -19.14
N ALA A 152 -5.56 8.66 -20.24
CA ALA A 152 -4.34 7.90 -20.49
C ALA A 152 -3.09 8.81 -20.56
N ASP A 153 -3.24 10.01 -21.13
CA ASP A 153 -2.22 11.06 -21.18
C ASP A 153 -2.05 11.82 -19.85
N LYS A 154 -2.74 11.39 -18.78
CA LYS A 154 -2.71 12.01 -17.43
C LYS A 154 -3.21 13.47 -17.39
N ARG A 155 -3.91 13.93 -18.42
CA ARG A 155 -4.53 15.27 -18.55
C ARG A 155 -5.94 15.29 -17.95
N PHE A 156 -6.00 14.98 -16.66
CA PHE A 156 -7.24 14.67 -15.97
C PHE A 156 -8.31 15.78 -15.94
N ALA A 157 -7.91 17.04 -15.81
CA ALA A 157 -8.86 18.16 -15.80
C ALA A 157 -9.54 18.34 -17.17
N ALA A 158 -8.76 18.20 -18.26
CA ALA A 158 -9.28 18.24 -19.62
C ALA A 158 -10.21 17.05 -19.90
N ALA A 159 -9.85 15.84 -19.44
CA ALA A 159 -10.71 14.67 -19.55
C ALA A 159 -12.07 14.87 -18.86
N ALA A 160 -12.07 15.47 -17.67
CA ALA A 160 -13.30 15.80 -16.95
C ALA A 160 -14.15 16.86 -17.69
N ALA A 161 -13.51 17.85 -18.33
CA ALA A 161 -14.19 18.85 -19.14
C ALA A 161 -14.90 18.21 -20.35
N GLU A 162 -14.22 17.32 -21.08
CA GLU A 162 -14.83 16.63 -22.22
C GLU A 162 -16.01 15.74 -21.82
N ARG A 163 -15.92 15.03 -20.69
CA ARG A 163 -17.07 14.27 -20.15
C ARG A 163 -18.23 15.16 -19.75
N ARG A 164 -17.98 16.36 -19.22
CA ARG A 164 -19.05 17.33 -18.92
C ARG A 164 -19.76 17.76 -20.20
N VAL A 165 -19.02 18.02 -21.29
CA VAL A 165 -19.63 18.37 -22.58
C VAL A 165 -20.40 17.18 -23.15
N ALA A 166 -19.85 15.96 -23.09
CA ALA A 166 -20.55 14.75 -23.49
C ALA A 166 -21.88 14.58 -22.75
N LEU A 167 -21.93 14.87 -21.44
CA LEU A 167 -23.16 14.82 -20.64
C LEU A 167 -24.17 15.93 -20.96
N LEU A 168 -23.72 17.08 -21.44
CA LEU A 168 -24.64 18.12 -21.94
C LEU A 168 -25.34 17.66 -23.22
N LEU A 169 -24.62 16.92 -24.07
CA LEU A 169 -25.13 16.38 -25.34
C LEU A 169 -25.95 15.09 -25.14
N ALA A 170 -25.57 14.26 -24.18
CA ALA A 170 -26.22 12.98 -23.84
C ALA A 170 -26.43 12.85 -22.32
N PRO A 171 -27.45 13.53 -21.75
CA PRO A 171 -27.67 13.55 -20.30
C PRO A 171 -28.15 12.21 -19.69
N GLY A 172 -28.49 11.24 -20.53
CA GLY A 172 -28.96 9.90 -20.14
C GLY A 172 -27.87 8.83 -20.10
N ASP A 173 -26.61 9.17 -20.36
CA ASP A 173 -25.52 8.20 -20.35
C ASP A 173 -25.00 7.93 -18.92
N ALA A 174 -25.39 6.78 -18.37
CA ALA A 174 -25.00 6.34 -17.04
C ALA A 174 -23.48 6.09 -16.93
N GLU A 175 -22.85 5.60 -17.99
CA GLU A 175 -21.41 5.28 -18.00
C GLU A 175 -20.57 6.56 -17.95
N THR A 176 -20.92 7.57 -18.75
CA THR A 176 -20.23 8.87 -18.69
C THR A 176 -20.41 9.55 -17.33
N LEU A 177 -21.60 9.45 -16.71
CA LEU A 177 -21.82 9.94 -15.34
C LEU A 177 -20.93 9.23 -14.33
N ARG A 178 -20.83 7.90 -14.42
CA ARG A 178 -19.96 7.10 -13.56
C ARG A 178 -18.50 7.51 -13.72
N LEU A 179 -17.98 7.51 -14.94
CA LEU A 179 -16.59 7.85 -15.24
C LEU A 179 -16.22 9.25 -14.76
N LEU A 180 -17.10 10.25 -14.96
CA LEU A 180 -16.87 11.59 -14.43
C LEU A 180 -16.90 11.61 -12.90
N GLY A 181 -17.87 10.94 -12.28
CA GLY A 181 -17.98 10.85 -10.82
C GLY A 181 -16.73 10.22 -10.18
N GLU A 182 -16.22 9.12 -10.75
CA GLU A 182 -14.99 8.48 -10.29
C GLU A 182 -13.77 9.38 -10.45
N ARG A 183 -13.67 10.12 -11.55
CA ARG A 183 -12.56 11.03 -11.80
C ARG A 183 -12.56 12.21 -10.82
N LEU A 184 -13.73 12.75 -10.50
CA LEU A 184 -13.87 13.80 -9.49
C LEU A 184 -13.54 13.28 -8.09
N LEU A 185 -13.93 12.05 -7.75
CA LEU A 185 -13.56 11.42 -6.48
C LEU A 185 -12.03 11.27 -6.31
N GLN A 186 -11.31 11.00 -7.40
CA GLN A 186 -9.85 10.95 -7.37
C GLN A 186 -9.20 12.34 -7.22
N ALA A 187 -9.85 13.40 -7.74
CA ALA A 187 -9.35 14.77 -7.68
C ALA A 187 -9.66 15.46 -6.33
N ASP A 188 -10.81 15.16 -5.75
CA ASP A 188 -11.27 15.69 -4.47
C ASP A 188 -11.70 14.55 -3.55
N ARG A 189 -10.75 14.08 -2.74
CA ARG A 189 -11.00 13.04 -1.72
C ARG A 189 -11.83 13.57 -0.55
N GLN A 190 -12.02 14.88 -0.41
CA GLN A 190 -12.79 15.48 0.68
C GLN A 190 -14.27 15.71 0.34
N GLY A 191 -14.65 15.63 -0.94
CA GLY A 191 -15.99 15.98 -1.44
C GLY A 191 -17.16 15.16 -0.86
N GLY A 192 -16.90 14.04 -0.19
CA GLY A 192 -17.89 13.23 0.52
C GLY A 192 -19.11 12.75 -0.31
N PRO A 193 -20.04 11.97 0.28
CA PRO A 193 -21.22 11.46 -0.42
C PRO A 193 -22.17 12.54 -0.97
N GLY A 194 -22.14 13.74 -0.37
CA GLY A 194 -22.96 14.89 -0.76
C GLY A 194 -22.40 15.71 -1.93
N GLY A 195 -21.11 15.58 -2.25
CA GLY A 195 -20.43 16.36 -3.28
C GLY A 195 -20.84 16.04 -4.72
N GLU A 196 -20.21 16.71 -5.69
CA GLU A 196 -20.51 16.53 -7.13
C GLU A 196 -20.34 15.07 -7.56
N ALA A 197 -19.24 14.42 -7.16
CA ALA A 197 -18.96 13.01 -7.47
C ALA A 197 -20.10 12.08 -7.00
N GLY A 198 -20.54 12.23 -5.75
CA GLY A 198 -21.64 11.43 -5.20
C GLY A 198 -22.99 11.70 -5.86
N ARG A 199 -23.25 12.93 -6.31
CA ARG A 199 -24.47 13.26 -7.09
C ARG A 199 -24.45 12.61 -8.47
N LEU A 200 -23.31 12.62 -9.16
CA LEU A 200 -23.14 12.00 -10.48
C LEU A 200 -23.30 10.48 -10.40
N LEU A 201 -22.62 9.82 -9.46
CA LEU A 201 -22.73 8.37 -9.27
C LEU A 201 -24.16 7.93 -8.90
N ARG A 202 -24.85 8.67 -8.03
CA ARG A 202 -26.28 8.40 -7.74
C ARG A 202 -27.18 8.65 -8.94
N ARG A 203 -26.84 9.60 -9.82
CA ARG A 203 -27.59 9.82 -11.06
C ARG A 203 -27.36 8.67 -12.04
N ALA A 204 -26.12 8.16 -12.16
CA ALA A 204 -25.82 6.97 -12.95
C ALA A 204 -26.69 5.79 -12.50
N LEU A 205 -26.76 5.52 -11.19
CA LEU A 205 -27.60 4.45 -10.63
C LEU A 205 -29.11 4.67 -10.76
N ARG A 206 -29.58 5.92 -10.92
CA ARG A 206 -31.00 6.19 -11.23
C ARG A 206 -31.33 5.90 -12.69
N LEU A 207 -30.37 6.07 -13.60
CA LEU A 207 -30.52 5.77 -15.02
C LEU A 207 -30.33 4.28 -15.31
N ASP A 208 -29.35 3.67 -14.63
CA ASP A 208 -29.05 2.25 -14.70
C ASP A 208 -28.74 1.69 -13.30
N PRO A 209 -29.74 1.11 -12.61
CA PRO A 209 -29.55 0.45 -11.32
C PRO A 209 -28.64 -0.79 -11.37
N LEU A 210 -28.43 -1.37 -12.56
CA LEU A 210 -27.59 -2.55 -12.79
C LEU A 210 -26.15 -2.17 -13.17
N HIS A 211 -25.76 -0.92 -12.95
CA HIS A 211 -24.40 -0.48 -13.23
C HIS A 211 -23.44 -0.82 -12.07
N HIS A 212 -22.81 -2.00 -12.11
CA HIS A 212 -21.88 -2.46 -11.05
C HIS A 212 -20.70 -1.47 -10.80
N GLY A 213 -20.15 -0.86 -11.85
CA GLY A 213 -19.12 0.17 -11.72
C GLY A 213 -19.58 1.40 -10.91
N ALA A 214 -20.83 1.84 -11.05
CA ALA A 214 -21.34 2.98 -10.28
C ALA A 214 -21.51 2.61 -8.79
N TRP A 215 -21.94 1.38 -8.49
CA TRP A 215 -21.93 0.83 -7.13
C TRP A 215 -20.52 0.80 -6.52
N ASN A 216 -19.52 0.36 -7.29
CA ASN A 216 -18.12 0.39 -6.87
C ASN A 216 -17.65 1.82 -6.52
N GLY A 217 -18.02 2.80 -7.36
CA GLY A 217 -17.74 4.22 -7.13
C GLY A 217 -18.38 4.76 -5.85
N ILE A 218 -19.66 4.42 -5.58
CA ILE A 218 -20.37 4.79 -4.34
C ILE A 218 -19.69 4.15 -3.12
N GLY A 219 -19.33 2.87 -3.19
CA GLY A 219 -18.62 2.19 -2.11
C GLY A 219 -17.29 2.86 -1.77
N ARG A 220 -16.50 3.24 -2.80
CA ARG A 220 -15.24 3.96 -2.60
C ARG A 220 -15.47 5.32 -1.97
N LEU A 221 -16.48 6.06 -2.41
CA LEU A 221 -16.84 7.37 -1.88
C LEU A 221 -17.18 7.32 -0.38
N HIS A 222 -17.97 6.33 0.04
CA HIS A 222 -18.28 6.15 1.46
C HIS A 222 -17.06 5.71 2.27
N LYS A 223 -16.21 4.83 1.72
CA LYS A 223 -14.98 4.39 2.38
C LYS A 223 -14.04 5.58 2.64
N ASP A 224 -13.80 6.41 1.63
CA ASP A 224 -12.90 7.55 1.73
C ASP A 224 -13.44 8.62 2.70
N ALA A 225 -14.77 8.68 2.89
CA ALA A 225 -15.43 9.49 3.91
C ALA A 225 -15.50 8.84 5.31
N GLY A 226 -14.91 7.66 5.51
CA GLY A 226 -14.93 6.91 6.77
C GLY A 226 -16.23 6.14 7.06
N GLY A 227 -17.23 6.22 6.17
CA GLY A 227 -18.51 5.52 6.26
C GLY A 227 -18.41 4.05 5.85
N LEU A 228 -17.69 3.23 6.62
CA LEU A 228 -17.40 1.84 6.28
C LEU A 228 -18.65 0.97 6.14
N ALA A 229 -19.67 1.16 6.98
CA ALA A 229 -20.93 0.41 6.89
C ALA A 229 -21.69 0.71 5.57
N ASP A 230 -21.70 1.98 5.15
CA ASP A 230 -22.32 2.39 3.88
C ASP A 230 -21.53 1.86 2.68
N ALA A 231 -20.21 1.90 2.77
CA ALA A 231 -19.33 1.35 1.75
C ALA A 231 -19.57 -0.15 1.56
N ARG A 232 -19.71 -0.91 2.67
CA ARG A 232 -20.06 -2.34 2.63
C ARG A 232 -21.37 -2.56 1.88
N ARG A 233 -22.43 -1.82 2.24
CA ARG A 233 -23.75 -1.94 1.59
C ARG A 233 -23.66 -1.67 0.08
N ALA A 234 -22.93 -0.63 -0.32
CA ALA A 234 -22.77 -0.29 -1.74
C ALA A 234 -22.05 -1.40 -2.53
N TYR A 235 -20.99 -1.99 -1.96
CA TYR A 235 -20.33 -3.13 -2.61
C TYR A 235 -21.22 -4.38 -2.64
N GLU A 236 -22.03 -4.64 -1.61
CA GLU A 236 -23.02 -5.73 -1.61
C GLU A 236 -24.09 -5.54 -2.68
N CYS A 237 -24.60 -4.31 -2.87
CA CYS A 237 -25.50 -3.99 -3.98
C CYS A 237 -24.82 -4.21 -5.34
N GLY A 238 -23.56 -3.78 -5.49
CA GLY A 238 -22.79 -4.03 -6.71
C GLY A 238 -22.60 -5.52 -7.00
N LEU A 239 -22.32 -6.33 -5.97
CA LEU A 239 -22.11 -7.77 -6.10
C LEU A 239 -23.41 -8.55 -6.37
N ALA A 240 -24.56 -8.03 -5.92
CA ALA A 240 -25.86 -8.58 -6.27
C ALA A 240 -26.17 -8.40 -7.77
N VAL A 241 -25.57 -7.39 -8.39
CA VAL A 241 -25.68 -7.09 -9.82
C VAL A 241 -24.64 -7.87 -10.63
N ASP A 242 -23.37 -7.81 -10.21
CA ASP A 242 -22.26 -8.50 -10.87
C ASP A 242 -21.41 -9.27 -9.84
N PRO A 243 -21.65 -10.59 -9.67
CA PRO A 243 -20.89 -11.42 -8.75
C PRO A 243 -19.52 -11.86 -9.27
N VAL A 244 -19.16 -11.54 -10.52
CA VAL A 244 -17.85 -11.87 -11.13
C VAL A 244 -16.89 -10.67 -11.20
N ALA A 245 -17.34 -9.48 -10.84
CA ALA A 245 -16.50 -8.29 -10.67
C ALA A 245 -15.52 -8.42 -9.49
N ALA A 246 -14.29 -8.84 -9.77
CA ALA A 246 -13.25 -9.05 -8.76
C ALA A 246 -12.93 -7.80 -7.93
N GLU A 247 -13.01 -6.60 -8.53
CA GLU A 247 -12.76 -5.34 -7.83
C GLU A 247 -13.77 -5.05 -6.71
N LEU A 248 -15.03 -5.46 -6.87
CA LEU A 248 -16.06 -5.29 -5.84
C LEU A 248 -15.79 -6.20 -4.65
N TRP A 249 -15.41 -7.46 -4.90
CA TRP A 249 -15.00 -8.41 -3.86
C TRP A 249 -13.78 -7.89 -3.09
N ASN A 250 -12.75 -7.43 -3.79
CA ASN A 250 -11.54 -6.85 -3.20
C ASN A 250 -11.84 -5.59 -2.35
N ASN A 251 -12.67 -4.69 -2.86
CA ASN A 251 -13.01 -3.47 -2.15
C ASN A 251 -13.93 -3.71 -0.95
N ARG A 252 -14.85 -4.69 -1.04
CA ARG A 252 -15.65 -5.16 0.09
C ARG A 252 -14.76 -5.76 1.18
N ALA A 253 -13.81 -6.61 0.83
CA ALA A 253 -12.86 -7.21 1.77
C ALA A 253 -12.08 -6.13 2.55
N ASN A 254 -11.58 -5.10 1.87
CA ASN A 254 -10.87 -4.00 2.52
C ASN A 254 -11.73 -3.24 3.53
N VAL A 255 -13.01 -3.02 3.23
CA VAL A 255 -13.95 -2.40 4.17
C VAL A 255 -14.28 -3.33 5.33
N LEU A 256 -14.43 -4.63 5.09
CA LEU A 256 -14.71 -5.63 6.12
C LEU A 256 -13.55 -5.76 7.12
N LYS A 257 -12.28 -5.71 6.66
CA LYS A 257 -11.12 -5.54 7.56
C LYS A 257 -11.28 -4.29 8.44
N GLY A 258 -11.68 -3.18 7.81
CA GLY A 258 -12.02 -1.93 8.48
C GLY A 258 -13.26 -1.99 9.39
N LEU A 259 -14.09 -3.02 9.33
CA LEU A 259 -15.23 -3.26 10.23
C LEU A 259 -14.96 -4.39 11.24
N ASP A 260 -13.76 -4.98 11.22
CA ASP A 260 -13.35 -6.08 12.10
C ASP A 260 -14.15 -7.39 11.88
N ASP A 261 -14.64 -7.57 10.65
CA ASP A 261 -15.27 -8.80 10.15
C ASP A 261 -14.26 -9.53 9.26
N LEU A 262 -13.21 -10.08 9.91
CA LEU A 262 -12.07 -10.69 9.22
C LEU A 262 -12.45 -11.97 8.47
N ASP A 263 -13.37 -12.78 9.00
CA ASP A 263 -13.80 -14.02 8.34
C ASP A 263 -14.49 -13.75 7.00
N THR A 264 -15.40 -12.77 6.97
CA THR A 264 -16.06 -12.36 5.74
C THR A 264 -15.10 -11.61 4.81
N ALA A 265 -14.13 -10.87 5.37
CA ALA A 265 -13.08 -10.23 4.59
C ALA A 265 -12.21 -11.26 3.85
N LEU A 266 -11.75 -12.31 4.53
CA LEU A 266 -10.99 -13.42 3.94
C LEU A 266 -11.77 -14.13 2.85
N THR A 267 -13.05 -14.42 3.10
CA THR A 267 -13.93 -15.04 2.10
C THR A 267 -14.04 -14.15 0.85
N SER A 268 -14.26 -12.85 1.04
CA SER A 268 -14.38 -11.88 -0.06
C SER A 268 -13.07 -11.73 -0.83
N GLN A 269 -11.93 -11.66 -0.13
CA GLN A 269 -10.62 -11.50 -0.74
C GLN A 269 -10.18 -12.77 -1.48
N SER A 270 -10.49 -13.95 -0.96
CA SER A 270 -10.26 -15.23 -1.63
C SER A 270 -11.07 -15.33 -2.92
N ARG A 271 -12.33 -14.87 -2.91
CA ARG A 271 -13.16 -14.80 -4.11
C ARG A 271 -12.57 -13.85 -5.16
N ALA A 272 -12.10 -12.67 -4.75
CA ALA A 272 -11.43 -11.74 -5.65
C ALA A 272 -10.19 -12.36 -6.32
N ALA A 273 -9.34 -13.05 -5.53
CA ALA A 273 -8.14 -13.70 -6.03
C ALA A 273 -8.43 -14.89 -6.96
N ALA A 274 -9.54 -15.61 -6.73
CA ALA A 274 -9.98 -16.68 -7.62
C ALA A 274 -10.51 -16.15 -8.97
N LEU A 275 -11.13 -14.96 -8.98
CA LEU A 275 -11.65 -14.32 -10.20
C LEU A 275 -10.56 -13.67 -11.05
N ARG A 276 -9.48 -13.17 -10.44
CA ARG A 276 -8.30 -12.60 -11.12
C ARG A 276 -7.00 -13.14 -10.54
N PRO A 277 -6.64 -14.41 -10.86
CA PRO A 277 -5.42 -15.03 -10.35
C PRO A 277 -4.14 -14.36 -10.87
N GLU A 278 -4.20 -13.55 -11.92
CA GLU A 278 -3.08 -12.81 -12.49
C GLU A 278 -2.88 -11.41 -11.88
N ASP A 279 -3.76 -10.98 -10.97
CA ASP A 279 -3.66 -9.67 -10.32
C ASP A 279 -2.82 -9.75 -9.03
N ALA A 280 -1.59 -9.24 -9.11
CA ALA A 280 -0.66 -9.21 -7.98
C ALA A 280 -1.18 -8.35 -6.80
N GLY A 281 -1.93 -7.29 -7.05
CA GLY A 281 -2.49 -6.42 -6.02
C GLY A 281 -3.59 -7.11 -5.22
N ILE A 282 -4.45 -7.88 -5.89
CA ILE A 282 -5.49 -8.69 -5.22
C ILE A 282 -4.84 -9.81 -4.39
N ARG A 283 -3.78 -10.46 -4.91
CA ARG A 283 -3.02 -11.47 -4.15
C ARG A 283 -2.33 -10.87 -2.92
N ASN A 284 -1.74 -9.69 -3.04
CA ASN A 284 -1.16 -8.95 -1.93
C ASN A 284 -2.18 -8.67 -0.83
N ASN A 285 -3.38 -8.21 -1.21
CA ASN A 285 -4.44 -7.92 -0.25
C ASN A 285 -4.96 -9.19 0.45
N LEU A 286 -4.94 -10.35 -0.23
CA LEU A 286 -5.20 -11.65 0.38
C LEU A 286 -4.13 -12.02 1.40
N ALA A 287 -2.86 -11.86 1.04
CA ALA A 287 -1.76 -12.14 1.94
C ALA A 287 -1.78 -11.26 3.21
N ASP A 288 -2.14 -9.97 3.11
CA ASP A 288 -2.34 -9.08 4.28
C ASP A 288 -3.53 -9.54 5.15
N ALA A 289 -4.65 -9.94 4.53
CA ALA A 289 -5.80 -10.46 5.26
C ALA A 289 -5.48 -11.76 6.01
N LEU A 290 -4.72 -12.67 5.37
CA LEU A 290 -4.26 -13.93 5.98
C LEU A 290 -3.31 -13.68 7.15
N LEU A 291 -2.37 -12.72 7.03
CA LEU A 291 -1.52 -12.31 8.16
C LEU A 291 -2.35 -11.77 9.33
N LEU A 292 -3.33 -10.90 9.06
CA LEU A 292 -4.22 -10.36 10.08
C LEU A 292 -5.06 -11.43 10.77
N ALA A 293 -5.38 -12.52 10.07
CA ALA A 293 -6.09 -13.67 10.61
C ALA A 293 -5.18 -14.69 11.31
N GLY A 294 -3.86 -14.47 11.34
CA GLY A 294 -2.91 -15.38 11.98
C GLY A 294 -2.59 -16.64 11.15
N GLN A 295 -2.68 -16.54 9.82
CA GLN A 295 -2.39 -17.62 8.85
C GLN A 295 -1.12 -17.29 8.04
N PRO A 296 0.08 -17.27 8.66
CA PRO A 296 1.31 -16.82 8.00
C PRO A 296 1.81 -17.77 6.90
N GLU A 297 1.54 -19.07 6.95
CA GLU A 297 1.89 -20.00 5.87
C GLU A 297 1.19 -19.63 4.56
N ASP A 298 -0.13 -19.48 4.61
CA ASP A 298 -0.94 -19.11 3.45
C ASP A 298 -0.60 -17.69 2.98
N ALA A 299 -0.39 -16.77 3.91
CA ALA A 299 0.04 -15.42 3.58
C ALA A 299 1.38 -15.42 2.83
N LEU A 300 2.35 -16.23 3.26
CA LEU A 300 3.64 -16.36 2.58
C LEU A 300 3.46 -16.91 1.16
N ALA A 301 2.64 -17.93 0.97
CA ALA A 301 2.37 -18.50 -0.35
C ALA A 301 1.76 -17.47 -1.31
N HIS A 302 0.77 -16.69 -0.84
CA HIS A 302 0.15 -15.64 -1.64
C HIS A 302 1.07 -14.45 -1.91
N ALA A 303 1.90 -14.05 -0.95
CA ALA A 303 2.90 -13.00 -1.14
C ALA A 303 3.96 -13.42 -2.19
N LEU A 304 4.46 -14.66 -2.13
CA LEU A 304 5.38 -15.20 -3.13
C LEU A 304 4.75 -15.25 -4.52
N ALA A 305 3.47 -15.66 -4.63
CA ALA A 305 2.75 -15.65 -5.90
C ALA A 305 2.54 -14.24 -6.46
N ALA A 306 2.28 -13.23 -5.60
CA ALA A 306 2.21 -11.84 -6.02
C ALA A 306 3.56 -11.33 -6.53
N LEU A 307 4.66 -11.66 -5.84
CA LEU A 307 6.02 -11.28 -6.23
C LEU A 307 6.50 -11.98 -7.51
N ALA A 308 5.99 -13.17 -7.82
CA ALA A 308 6.25 -13.84 -9.10
C ALA A 308 5.64 -13.07 -10.29
N LEU A 309 4.54 -12.35 -10.08
CA LEU A 309 3.90 -11.52 -11.10
C LEU A 309 4.52 -10.12 -11.16
N VAL A 310 4.75 -9.50 -10.00
CA VAL A 310 5.33 -8.16 -9.87
C VAL A 310 6.42 -8.19 -8.79
N PRO A 311 7.69 -8.43 -9.16
CA PRO A 311 8.79 -8.53 -8.20
C PRO A 311 8.97 -7.29 -7.33
N GLU A 312 8.66 -6.10 -7.85
CA GLU A 312 8.80 -4.81 -7.17
C GLU A 312 7.60 -4.42 -6.27
N LEU A 313 6.66 -5.32 -6.05
CA LEU A 313 5.49 -5.04 -5.20
C LEU A 313 5.89 -4.97 -3.71
N GLY A 314 6.26 -3.76 -3.28
CA GLY A 314 6.83 -3.50 -1.96
C GLY A 314 6.01 -4.03 -0.77
N ASP A 315 4.69 -3.83 -0.79
CA ASP A 315 3.80 -4.34 0.26
C ASP A 315 3.89 -5.87 0.40
N SER A 316 4.00 -6.60 -0.71
CA SER A 316 4.16 -8.07 -0.69
C SER A 316 5.52 -8.50 -0.19
N ARG A 317 6.58 -7.71 -0.44
CA ARG A 317 7.91 -7.96 0.14
C ARG A 317 7.87 -7.86 1.66
N LEU A 318 7.18 -6.86 2.20
CA LEU A 318 6.97 -6.70 3.65
C LEU A 318 6.15 -7.83 4.25
N ILE A 319 5.03 -8.20 3.61
CA ILE A 319 4.19 -9.30 4.05
C ILE A 319 4.98 -10.61 4.09
N ARG A 320 5.81 -10.88 3.07
CA ARG A 320 6.73 -12.03 3.04
C ARG A 320 7.65 -12.02 4.26
N ALA A 321 8.31 -10.89 4.56
CA ALA A 321 9.20 -10.76 5.70
C ALA A 321 8.46 -11.05 7.02
N MET A 322 7.30 -10.42 7.24
CA MET A 322 6.48 -10.63 8.43
C MET A 322 6.01 -12.08 8.57
N ALA A 323 5.59 -12.72 7.47
CA ALA A 323 5.17 -14.11 7.46
C ALA A 323 6.34 -15.04 7.85
N LEU A 324 7.51 -14.85 7.25
CA LEU A 324 8.72 -15.63 7.58
C LEU A 324 9.11 -15.48 9.05
N LEU A 325 9.08 -14.26 9.60
CA LEU A 325 9.35 -14.00 11.01
C LEU A 325 8.31 -14.67 11.92
N SER A 326 7.02 -14.61 11.58
CA SER A 326 5.94 -15.28 12.34
C SER A 326 6.08 -16.81 12.36
N LEU A 327 6.66 -17.38 11.30
CA LEU A 327 6.95 -18.82 11.17
C LEU A 327 8.24 -19.23 11.88
N GLY A 328 8.98 -18.29 12.48
CA GLY A 328 10.30 -18.57 13.07
C GLY A 328 11.41 -18.84 12.05
N ARG A 329 11.16 -18.57 10.75
CA ARG A 329 12.17 -18.65 9.67
C ARG A 329 13.02 -17.38 9.68
N PHE A 330 13.73 -17.17 10.79
CA PHE A 330 14.36 -15.89 11.11
C PHE A 330 15.44 -15.45 10.12
N GLU A 331 16.32 -16.35 9.66
CA GLU A 331 17.37 -15.99 8.70
C GLU A 331 16.79 -15.39 7.42
N GLU A 332 15.81 -16.07 6.83
CA GLU A 332 15.08 -15.59 5.65
C GLU A 332 14.24 -14.35 5.96
N GLY A 333 13.58 -14.34 7.11
CA GLY A 333 12.73 -13.24 7.55
C GLY A 333 13.49 -11.93 7.73
N TRP A 334 14.65 -11.96 8.39
CA TRP A 334 15.50 -10.78 8.59
C TRP A 334 16.15 -10.32 7.29
N THR A 335 16.49 -11.24 6.39
CA THR A 335 16.96 -10.88 5.06
C THR A 335 15.86 -10.17 4.26
N ALA A 336 14.65 -10.72 4.24
CA ALA A 336 13.48 -10.11 3.58
C ALA A 336 13.03 -8.80 4.25
N TRP A 337 13.26 -8.64 5.56
CA TRP A 337 12.91 -7.43 6.32
C TRP A 337 13.62 -6.18 5.83
N GLU A 338 14.79 -6.32 5.18
CA GLU A 338 15.50 -5.21 4.55
C GLU A 338 14.73 -4.62 3.34
N ASP A 339 13.79 -5.35 2.76
CA ASP A 339 12.93 -4.81 1.69
C ASP A 339 12.03 -3.67 2.16
N ARG A 340 11.89 -3.46 3.48
CA ARG A 340 11.11 -2.34 4.03
C ARG A 340 11.56 -0.98 3.51
N TRP A 341 12.83 -0.84 3.11
CA TRP A 341 13.38 0.42 2.62
C TRP A 341 12.78 0.88 1.28
N VAL A 342 12.05 0.03 0.55
CA VAL A 342 11.31 0.44 -0.65
C VAL A 342 9.85 0.81 -0.38
N VAL A 343 9.39 0.70 0.87
CA VAL A 343 7.98 0.92 1.26
C VAL A 343 7.84 2.07 2.25
N PRO A 344 6.85 2.97 2.09
CA PRO A 344 6.51 3.95 3.11
C PRO A 344 6.13 3.32 4.46
N PRO A 345 6.47 3.94 5.60
CA PRO A 345 7.17 5.22 5.71
C PRO A 345 8.71 5.10 5.63
N TRP A 346 9.29 3.89 5.64
CA TRP A 346 10.75 3.70 5.70
C TRP A 346 11.47 4.26 4.48
N SER A 347 10.88 4.17 3.29
CA SER A 347 11.45 4.74 2.06
C SER A 347 11.67 6.25 2.15
N PHE A 348 10.88 6.99 2.94
CA PHE A 348 11.05 8.44 3.10
C PHE A 348 12.27 8.83 3.96
N VAL A 349 12.77 7.89 4.76
CA VAL A 349 13.91 8.11 5.67
C VAL A 349 15.11 7.23 5.31
N ALA A 350 15.04 6.52 4.19
CA ALA A 350 16.16 5.82 3.58
C ALA A 350 17.27 6.83 3.27
N GLY A 351 18.51 6.52 3.63
CA GLY A 351 19.65 7.41 3.37
C GLY A 351 19.70 8.70 4.22
N ARG A 352 18.91 8.81 5.30
CA ARG A 352 18.94 9.97 6.23
C ARG A 352 20.34 10.38 6.72
N PHE A 353 21.27 9.44 6.78
CA PHE A 353 22.63 9.67 7.22
C PHE A 353 23.64 9.25 6.14
N PRO A 354 24.76 9.99 5.98
CA PRO A 354 25.70 9.79 4.86
C PRO A 354 26.67 8.62 5.09
N GLN A 355 26.78 8.08 6.31
CA GLN A 355 27.73 7.01 6.60
C GLN A 355 27.33 5.70 5.90
N PRO A 356 28.30 4.88 5.49
CA PRO A 356 28.02 3.62 4.82
C PRO A 356 27.26 2.65 5.75
N ALA A 357 26.48 1.74 5.15
CA ALA A 357 25.78 0.71 5.91
C ALA A 357 26.79 -0.30 6.50
N TRP A 358 26.62 -0.64 7.77
CA TRP A 358 27.43 -1.65 8.44
C TRP A 358 26.93 -3.05 8.07
N THR A 359 27.85 -3.93 7.70
CA THR A 359 27.57 -5.31 7.25
C THR A 359 28.14 -6.37 8.21
N GLY A 360 28.52 -5.98 9.43
CA GLY A 360 29.07 -6.89 10.45
C GLY A 360 30.61 -6.96 10.48
N GLY A 361 31.28 -6.27 9.54
CA GLY A 361 32.74 -6.22 9.48
C GLY A 361 33.40 -5.31 10.54
N PRO A 362 34.73 -5.37 10.69
CA PRO A 362 35.48 -4.52 11.61
C PRO A 362 35.37 -3.03 11.23
N LEU A 363 35.34 -2.14 12.23
CA LEU A 363 35.14 -0.69 12.03
C LEU A 363 36.45 0.11 11.95
N GLY A 364 37.61 -0.53 11.99
CA GLY A 364 38.91 0.16 11.88
C GLY A 364 39.16 1.18 13.00
N GLY A 365 38.58 0.96 14.18
CA GLY A 365 38.61 1.93 15.27
C GLY A 365 37.56 3.04 15.16
N GLY A 366 36.66 3.07 14.18
CA GLY A 366 35.54 4.00 14.16
C GLY A 366 34.39 3.62 15.10
N ARG A 367 33.39 4.51 15.21
CA ARG A 367 32.12 4.24 15.91
C ARG A 367 31.07 3.67 14.94
N LEU A 368 30.15 2.87 15.47
CA LEU A 368 28.93 2.44 14.78
C LEU A 368 27.77 3.33 15.21
N LEU A 369 27.13 4.00 14.25
CA LEU A 369 25.85 4.68 14.49
C LEU A 369 24.71 3.65 14.43
N VAL A 370 24.09 3.36 15.57
CA VAL A 370 22.82 2.65 15.61
C VAL A 370 21.70 3.68 15.60
N ARG A 371 20.83 3.62 14.61
CA ARG A 371 19.72 4.59 14.47
C ARG A 371 18.39 3.92 14.79
N GLY A 372 17.63 4.54 15.67
CA GLY A 372 16.21 4.25 15.79
C GLY A 372 15.45 4.80 14.58
N GLU A 373 14.40 4.09 14.22
CA GLU A 373 13.66 4.21 12.97
C GLU A 373 12.20 3.73 13.09
N GLN A 374 11.84 3.06 14.19
CA GLN A 374 10.53 2.48 14.47
C GLN A 374 9.87 3.14 15.70
N GLY A 375 8.84 2.50 16.26
CA GLY A 375 8.15 2.99 17.43
C GLY A 375 8.94 2.77 18.73
N VAL A 376 8.47 3.37 19.83
CA VAL A 376 9.09 3.27 21.17
C VAL A 376 9.32 1.82 21.60
N GLY A 377 8.34 0.93 21.41
CA GLY A 377 8.45 -0.49 21.77
C GLY A 377 9.53 -1.23 20.97
N ASP A 378 9.64 -0.93 19.68
CA ASP A 378 10.65 -1.51 18.80
C ASP A 378 12.06 -1.03 19.18
N GLU A 379 12.21 0.25 19.48
CA GLU A 379 13.49 0.80 19.96
C GLU A 379 13.92 0.16 21.27
N ILE A 380 12.98 -0.04 22.22
CA ILE A 380 13.25 -0.80 23.45
C ILE A 380 13.71 -2.20 23.08
N GLN A 381 12.95 -2.94 22.27
CA GLN A 381 13.25 -4.33 21.92
C GLN A 381 14.64 -4.49 21.27
N PHE A 382 14.94 -3.70 20.24
CA PHE A 382 16.21 -3.83 19.52
C PHE A 382 17.40 -3.28 20.31
N ALA A 383 17.19 -2.34 21.26
CA ALA A 383 18.25 -1.92 22.18
C ALA A 383 18.80 -3.08 23.02
N GLY A 384 18.04 -4.15 23.22
CA GLY A 384 18.49 -5.38 23.87
C GLY A 384 19.67 -6.08 23.18
N LEU A 385 19.97 -5.73 21.92
CA LEU A 385 21.12 -6.26 21.18
C LEU A 385 22.38 -5.39 21.31
N LEU A 386 22.28 -4.15 21.80
CA LEU A 386 23.43 -3.25 21.97
C LEU A 386 24.50 -3.81 22.93
N PRO A 387 24.16 -4.49 24.05
CA PRO A 387 25.18 -5.11 24.90
C PRO A 387 26.04 -6.17 24.19
N LEU A 388 25.53 -6.81 23.12
CA LEU A 388 26.33 -7.73 22.31
C LEU A 388 27.43 -7.00 21.53
N LEU A 389 27.11 -5.83 20.99
CA LEU A 389 28.07 -4.96 20.30
C LEU A 389 29.15 -4.45 21.26
N VAL A 390 28.74 -3.98 22.44
CA VAL A 390 29.66 -3.49 23.47
C VAL A 390 30.62 -4.61 23.91
N ARG A 391 30.11 -5.82 24.18
CA ARG A 391 30.96 -6.98 24.52
C ARG A 391 31.93 -7.38 23.41
N ALA A 392 31.56 -7.14 22.15
CA ALA A 392 32.43 -7.35 20.99
C ALA A 392 33.45 -6.20 20.77
N GLY A 393 33.50 -5.20 21.66
CA GLY A 393 34.40 -4.06 21.56
C GLY A 393 33.95 -2.99 20.55
N VAL A 394 32.71 -3.05 20.07
CA VAL A 394 32.16 -2.06 19.13
C VAL A 394 31.73 -0.81 19.88
N ARG A 395 32.35 0.33 19.54
CA ARG A 395 31.96 1.65 20.08
C ARG A 395 30.67 2.10 19.40
N CYS A 396 29.60 2.23 20.17
CA CYS A 396 28.28 2.53 19.64
C CYS A 396 27.85 3.97 19.95
N LEU A 397 27.22 4.61 18.97
CA LEU A 397 26.47 5.85 19.10
C LEU A 397 25.01 5.53 18.74
N LEU A 398 24.09 5.66 19.69
CA LEU A 398 22.67 5.39 19.51
C LEU A 398 21.90 6.70 19.31
N GLU A 399 21.24 6.86 18.17
CA GLU A 399 20.16 7.84 18.02
C GLU A 399 18.82 7.18 18.38
N CYS A 400 18.11 7.68 19.38
CA CYS A 400 16.83 7.12 19.82
C CYS A 400 15.71 8.16 19.94
N GLU A 401 14.47 7.69 20.13
CA GLU A 401 13.33 8.52 20.53
C GLU A 401 13.70 9.40 21.76
N PRO A 402 13.39 10.72 21.75
CA PRO A 402 13.79 11.63 22.82
C PRO A 402 13.34 11.20 24.22
N ARG A 403 12.15 10.61 24.33
CA ARG A 403 11.61 10.14 25.61
C ARG A 403 12.41 8.98 26.21
N LEU A 404 13.10 8.19 25.39
CA LEU A 404 13.93 7.06 25.83
C LEU A 404 15.37 7.45 26.16
N ALA A 405 15.83 8.63 25.72
CA ALA A 405 17.25 9.00 25.82
C ALA A 405 17.80 8.98 27.27
N PRO A 406 17.13 9.52 28.30
CA PRO A 406 17.63 9.45 29.67
C PRO A 406 17.76 8.01 30.19
N LEU A 407 16.75 7.18 29.89
CA LEU A 407 16.70 5.78 30.30
C LEU A 407 17.82 4.97 29.63
N PHE A 408 18.00 5.11 28.31
CA PHE A 408 19.08 4.43 27.58
C PHE A 408 20.46 4.88 28.03
N ALA A 409 20.69 6.18 28.22
CA ALA A 409 21.98 6.69 28.69
C ALA A 409 22.36 6.14 30.07
N ARG A 410 21.39 6.01 30.98
CA ARG A 410 21.61 5.40 32.31
C ARG A 410 21.84 3.89 32.23
N SER A 411 21.16 3.21 31.31
CA SER A 411 21.16 1.76 31.23
C SER A 411 22.33 1.18 30.43
N LEU A 412 22.89 1.97 29.51
CA LEU A 412 23.95 1.57 28.57
C LEU A 412 25.10 2.60 28.64
N PRO A 413 25.82 2.70 29.77
CA PRO A 413 26.84 3.76 29.96
C PRO A 413 28.00 3.68 28.96
N GLU A 414 28.25 2.53 28.33
CA GLU A 414 29.25 2.35 27.28
C GLU A 414 28.76 2.77 25.87
N VAL A 415 27.48 3.10 25.72
CA VAL A 415 26.86 3.56 24.48
C VAL A 415 26.64 5.06 24.56
N GLU A 416 27.17 5.83 23.61
CA GLU A 416 26.85 7.25 23.51
C GLU A 416 25.40 7.40 23.01
N VAL A 417 24.53 8.06 23.77
CA VAL A 417 23.10 8.19 23.41
C VAL A 417 22.78 9.62 22.99
N VAL A 418 22.07 9.77 21.87
CA VAL A 418 21.58 11.04 21.36
C VAL A 418 20.09 10.97 21.04
N ALA A 419 19.35 12.01 21.41
CA ALA A 419 17.93 12.11 21.11
C ALA A 419 17.71 12.49 19.63
N ARG A 420 16.80 11.81 18.95
CA ARG A 420 16.38 12.12 17.58
C ARG A 420 15.75 13.50 17.51
N ARG A 421 16.26 14.35 16.62
CA ARG A 421 15.79 15.73 16.41
C ARG A 421 15.76 16.09 14.92
N SER A 422 15.06 17.17 14.60
CA SER A 422 15.07 17.81 13.28
C SER A 422 15.42 19.30 13.45
N PRO A 423 16.59 19.78 12.97
CA PRO A 423 17.63 19.01 12.28
C PRO A 423 18.32 17.98 13.20
N ALA A 424 19.00 17.01 12.58
CA ALA A 424 19.74 15.98 13.32
C ALA A 424 20.90 16.59 14.12
N ASP A 425 21.27 15.95 15.23
CA ASP A 425 22.43 16.35 16.03
C ASP A 425 23.70 16.37 15.16
N PRO A 426 24.50 17.45 15.19
CA PRO A 426 25.72 17.56 14.38
C PRO A 426 26.69 16.38 14.54
N ARG A 427 26.72 15.73 15.72
CA ARG A 427 27.56 14.55 15.95
C ARG A 427 27.22 13.36 15.05
N LEU A 428 25.99 13.33 14.52
CA LEU A 428 25.51 12.25 13.64
C LEU A 428 25.84 12.49 12.16
N THR A 429 26.17 13.74 11.78
CA THR A 429 26.27 14.13 10.36
C THR A 429 27.62 14.74 10.01
N GLN A 430 28.33 15.32 10.96
CA GLN A 430 29.64 15.93 10.74
C GLN A 430 30.77 14.92 11.00
N PRO A 431 31.86 14.97 10.21
CA PRO A 431 33.03 14.14 10.44
C PRO A 431 33.72 14.57 11.74
N ASP A 432 33.60 13.74 12.77
CA ASP A 432 34.45 13.82 13.97
C ASP A 432 35.84 13.26 13.61
N ILE A 433 36.84 14.15 13.54
CA ILE A 433 38.21 13.79 13.15
C ILE A 433 38.86 12.85 14.19
N ALA A 434 38.48 12.96 15.47
CA ALA A 434 39.07 12.18 16.56
C ALA A 434 38.37 10.81 16.75
N ALA A 435 37.08 10.72 16.43
CA ALA A 435 36.30 9.49 16.56
C ALA A 435 35.25 9.35 15.43
N PRO A 436 35.64 9.12 14.17
CA PRO A 436 34.70 9.11 13.06
C PRO A 436 33.64 8.01 13.20
N ILE A 437 32.41 8.31 12.78
CA ILE A 437 31.38 7.27 12.57
C ILE A 437 31.78 6.53 11.30
N ALA A 438 32.27 5.29 11.44
CA ALA A 438 32.75 4.49 10.32
C ALA A 438 31.60 3.91 9.50
N ALA A 439 30.49 3.55 10.15
CA ALA A 439 29.32 2.98 9.51
C ALA A 439 28.04 3.24 10.33
N GLN A 440 26.88 3.02 9.73
CA GLN A 440 25.57 3.09 10.39
C GLN A 440 24.79 1.78 10.23
N ILE A 441 23.87 1.52 11.16
CA ILE A 441 22.86 0.46 11.04
C ILE A 441 21.53 0.87 11.70
N PRO A 442 20.39 0.65 11.04
CA PRO A 442 19.07 0.72 11.68
C PRO A 442 18.92 -0.32 12.78
N ALA A 443 18.35 0.05 13.93
CA ALA A 443 18.21 -0.86 15.07
C ALA A 443 17.48 -2.17 14.70
N GLY A 444 16.41 -2.09 13.90
CA GLY A 444 15.67 -3.25 13.40
C GLY A 444 16.39 -4.08 12.34
N SER A 445 17.59 -3.68 11.90
CA SER A 445 18.48 -4.50 11.06
C SER A 445 19.53 -5.25 11.90
N LEU A 446 19.71 -4.92 13.18
CA LEU A 446 20.64 -5.63 14.07
C LEU A 446 20.38 -7.13 14.16
N PRO A 447 19.12 -7.62 14.24
CA PRO A 447 18.87 -9.05 14.32
C PRO A 447 19.49 -9.84 13.15
N ARG A 448 19.54 -9.26 11.95
CA ARG A 448 20.15 -9.91 10.77
C ARG A 448 21.63 -10.24 10.96
N LEU A 449 22.36 -9.43 11.75
CA LEU A 449 23.82 -9.54 11.90
C LEU A 449 24.25 -10.11 13.25
N LEU A 450 23.40 -9.99 14.28
CA LEU A 450 23.76 -10.30 15.67
C LEU A 450 23.08 -11.57 16.19
N THR A 451 22.30 -12.26 15.36
CA THR A 451 21.71 -13.54 15.72
C THR A 451 22.58 -14.70 15.23
N GLY A 452 22.54 -15.82 15.97
CA GLY A 452 23.26 -17.03 15.58
C GLY A 452 22.62 -17.74 14.39
N ALA A 453 23.07 -18.95 14.06
CA ALA A 453 22.57 -19.72 12.91
C ALA A 453 21.06 -20.03 12.96
N ASP A 454 20.42 -19.98 14.14
CA ASP A 454 18.97 -20.12 14.29
C ASP A 454 18.20 -18.80 14.11
N GLY A 455 18.91 -17.69 13.90
CA GLY A 455 18.34 -16.36 13.70
C GLY A 455 17.59 -15.80 14.91
N VAL A 456 17.65 -16.46 16.08
CA VAL A 456 16.89 -16.08 17.27
C VAL A 456 17.62 -14.93 17.99
N PRO A 457 17.00 -13.73 18.11
CA PRO A 457 17.54 -12.66 18.93
C PRO A 457 17.44 -13.01 20.40
N ARG A 458 18.60 -13.22 21.02
CA ARG A 458 18.72 -13.54 22.44
C ARG A 458 19.35 -12.37 23.17
N SER A 459 18.57 -11.72 24.04
CA SER A 459 19.13 -10.95 25.15
C SER A 459 18.98 -11.77 26.42
N ALA A 460 20.09 -12.25 26.98
CA ALA A 460 20.09 -13.13 28.15
C ALA A 460 19.90 -12.38 29.49
N ALA A 461 19.78 -11.04 29.47
CA ALA A 461 19.73 -10.23 30.68
C ALA A 461 18.79 -9.02 30.52
N PRO A 462 18.15 -8.57 31.62
CA PRO A 462 17.61 -7.23 31.69
C PRO A 462 18.70 -6.21 31.32
N TYR A 463 18.34 -5.23 30.50
CA TYR A 463 19.29 -4.25 29.95
C TYR A 463 18.84 -2.81 30.17
N LEU A 464 17.70 -2.61 30.85
CA LEU A 464 17.26 -1.30 31.31
C LEU A 464 17.38 -1.19 32.82
N LEU A 465 17.87 -0.03 33.26
CA LEU A 465 18.03 0.34 34.66
C LEU A 465 17.09 1.52 34.94
N PRO A 466 16.07 1.37 35.79
CA PRO A 466 15.16 2.47 36.14
C PRO A 466 15.86 3.47 37.09
N ASP A 467 15.28 4.65 37.27
CA ASP A 467 15.70 5.57 38.32
C ASP A 467 15.33 4.99 39.70
N ALA A 468 16.35 4.56 40.46
CA ALA A 468 16.16 3.92 41.76
C ALA A 468 15.44 4.80 42.80
N ALA A 469 15.66 6.12 42.78
CA ALA A 469 15.01 7.03 43.72
C ALA A 469 13.51 7.16 43.40
N ARG A 470 13.16 7.24 42.10
CA ARG A 470 11.76 7.24 41.67
C ARG A 470 11.08 5.92 41.99
N VAL A 471 11.74 4.78 41.76
CA VAL A 471 11.21 3.46 42.12
C VAL A 471 10.91 3.38 43.62
N ALA A 472 11.85 3.80 44.47
CA ALA A 472 11.67 3.78 45.92
C ALA A 472 10.48 4.66 46.36
N GLY A 473 10.35 5.87 45.80
CA GLY A 473 9.23 6.77 46.08
C GLY A 473 7.88 6.19 45.67
N LEU A 474 7.80 5.55 44.50
CA LEU A 474 6.58 4.90 44.02
C LEU A 474 6.23 3.67 44.84
N ARG A 475 7.23 2.87 45.23
CA ARG A 475 7.01 1.69 46.06
C ARG A 475 6.55 2.07 47.47
N ALA A 476 7.03 3.18 48.02
CA ALA A 476 6.58 3.70 49.31
C ALA A 476 5.10 4.12 49.33
N ALA A 477 4.51 4.41 48.15
CA ALA A 477 3.08 4.69 48.02
C ALA A 477 2.21 3.42 47.97
N VAL A 478 2.81 2.24 47.89
CA VAL A 478 2.11 0.94 47.97
C VAL A 478 2.12 0.48 49.44
N PRO A 479 0.96 0.12 50.02
CA PRO A 479 0.93 -0.36 51.40
C PRO A 479 1.83 -1.60 51.61
N PRO A 480 2.53 -1.71 52.76
CA PRO A 480 3.29 -2.91 53.09
C PRO A 480 2.42 -4.18 53.05
N GLY A 481 2.95 -5.26 52.47
CA GLY A 481 2.21 -6.52 52.29
C GLY A 481 1.24 -6.54 51.11
N THR A 482 1.06 -5.43 50.39
CA THR A 482 0.26 -5.37 49.17
C THR A 482 1.10 -5.70 47.94
N LEU A 483 0.61 -6.61 47.09
CA LEU A 483 1.17 -6.87 45.77
C LEU A 483 0.73 -5.77 44.79
N ALA A 484 1.70 -5.07 44.21
CA ALA A 484 1.45 -4.09 43.16
C ALA A 484 1.47 -4.76 41.78
N VAL A 485 0.34 -4.72 41.07
CA VAL A 485 0.19 -5.31 39.73
C VAL A 485 0.01 -4.19 38.71
N GLY A 486 1.03 -3.99 37.87
CA GLY A 486 0.98 -3.01 36.79
C GLY A 486 0.08 -3.47 35.64
N ILE A 487 -0.82 -2.63 35.16
CA ILE A 487 -1.76 -2.97 34.08
C ILE A 487 -1.75 -1.99 32.91
N ALA A 488 -1.80 -2.53 31.69
CA ALA A 488 -2.05 -1.78 30.46
C ALA A 488 -2.86 -2.62 29.45
N TRP A 489 -3.93 -2.07 28.90
CA TRP A 489 -5.00 -2.82 28.22
C TRP A 489 -5.41 -2.24 26.86
N HIS A 490 -4.80 -1.13 26.44
CA HIS A 490 -5.22 -0.38 25.29
C HIS A 490 -4.06 0.07 24.40
N THR A 491 -4.24 -0.05 23.08
CA THR A 491 -3.43 0.58 22.04
C THR A 491 -4.27 1.50 21.16
N THR A 492 -3.68 2.62 20.77
CA THR A 492 -4.24 3.60 19.84
C THR A 492 -3.95 3.26 18.38
N ASN A 493 -3.20 2.19 18.09
CA ASN A 493 -2.95 1.77 16.73
C ASN A 493 -4.25 1.23 16.10
N PRO A 494 -4.82 1.89 15.08
CA PRO A 494 -6.11 1.51 14.52
C PRO A 494 -6.09 0.14 13.83
N LYS A 495 -4.92 -0.32 13.36
CA LYS A 495 -4.77 -1.65 12.74
C LYS A 495 -4.94 -2.77 13.76
N TYR A 496 -4.45 -2.57 14.99
CA TYR A 496 -4.35 -3.64 15.99
C TYR A 496 -5.28 -3.49 17.19
N GLY A 497 -5.74 -2.28 17.50
CA GLY A 497 -6.52 -2.00 18.71
C GLY A 497 -7.74 -2.90 18.87
N ARG A 498 -8.44 -3.21 17.78
CA ARG A 498 -9.64 -4.06 17.83
C ARG A 498 -9.36 -5.51 18.23
N SER A 499 -8.20 -6.03 17.83
CA SER A 499 -7.77 -7.39 18.16
C SER A 499 -7.06 -7.47 19.52
N ARG A 500 -6.38 -6.40 19.94
CA ARG A 500 -5.50 -6.39 21.12
C ARG A 500 -6.12 -5.77 22.37
N ASN A 501 -7.08 -4.85 22.24
CA ASN A 501 -7.62 -4.13 23.39
C ASN A 501 -8.54 -5.00 24.22
N ILE A 502 -8.46 -4.79 25.54
CA ILE A 502 -9.31 -5.45 26.54
C ILE A 502 -10.07 -4.33 27.28
N PRO A 503 -11.37 -4.47 27.56
CA PRO A 503 -12.07 -3.54 28.44
C PRO A 503 -11.39 -3.46 29.80
N LEU A 504 -11.08 -2.25 30.31
CA LEU A 504 -10.41 -2.07 31.60
C LEU A 504 -11.16 -2.81 32.72
N ARG A 505 -12.48 -2.69 32.74
CA ARG A 505 -13.36 -3.36 33.71
C ARG A 505 -13.13 -4.88 33.75
N GLU A 506 -13.02 -5.53 32.59
CA GLU A 506 -12.81 -6.97 32.50
C GLU A 506 -11.44 -7.37 33.06
N LEU A 507 -10.38 -6.66 32.66
CA LEU A 507 -9.02 -6.89 33.16
C LEU A 507 -8.94 -6.66 34.69
N ALA A 508 -9.52 -5.57 35.18
CA ALA A 508 -9.49 -5.21 36.59
C ALA A 508 -10.21 -6.25 37.46
N HIS A 509 -11.42 -6.68 37.08
CA HIS A 509 -12.14 -7.72 37.84
C HIS A 509 -11.43 -9.08 37.80
N ALA A 510 -10.73 -9.41 36.71
CA ALA A 510 -9.99 -10.67 36.62
C ALA A 510 -8.80 -10.73 37.60
N LEU A 511 -8.16 -9.59 37.86
CA LEU A 511 -6.95 -9.49 38.69
C LEU A 511 -7.22 -9.03 40.13
N HIS A 512 -8.34 -8.36 40.39
CA HIS A 512 -8.68 -7.86 41.72
C HIS A 512 -8.80 -9.00 42.75
N ARG A 513 -8.29 -8.73 43.97
CA ARG A 513 -8.41 -9.55 45.18
C ARG A 513 -7.86 -8.79 46.39
N PRO A 514 -8.19 -9.21 47.63
CA PRO A 514 -7.56 -8.66 48.83
C PRO A 514 -6.03 -8.73 48.75
N GLY A 515 -5.35 -7.66 49.18
CA GLY A 515 -3.88 -7.59 49.16
C GLY A 515 -3.26 -7.31 47.79
N VAL A 516 -4.06 -7.00 46.76
CA VAL A 516 -3.57 -6.61 45.43
C VAL A 516 -4.01 -5.18 45.09
N ARG A 517 -3.04 -4.34 44.71
CA ARG A 517 -3.27 -3.01 44.15
C ARG A 517 -2.95 -3.01 42.66
N LEU A 518 -3.91 -2.59 41.84
CA LEU A 518 -3.72 -2.39 40.40
C LEU A 518 -3.09 -1.02 40.14
N VAL A 519 -1.91 -1.02 39.52
CA VAL A 519 -1.17 0.20 39.15
C VAL A 519 -1.39 0.49 37.67
N VAL A 520 -2.00 1.64 37.35
CA VAL A 520 -2.31 2.01 35.97
C VAL A 520 -1.03 2.46 35.26
N LEU A 521 -0.52 1.62 34.37
CA LEU A 521 0.63 1.90 33.50
C LEU A 521 0.20 2.34 32.10
N GLN A 522 -1.11 2.32 31.83
CA GLN A 522 -1.71 2.64 30.54
C GLN A 522 -1.58 4.14 30.23
N TYR A 523 -1.11 4.46 29.04
CA TYR A 523 -1.12 5.82 28.51
C TYR A 523 -2.52 6.23 28.03
N GLY A 524 -2.77 7.54 28.02
CA GLY A 524 -4.07 8.14 27.67
C GLY A 524 -4.87 8.57 28.90
N ASP A 525 -6.01 9.21 28.66
CA ASP A 525 -6.91 9.65 29.74
C ASP A 525 -7.93 8.57 30.06
N TRP A 526 -7.74 7.94 31.22
CA TRP A 526 -8.61 6.88 31.75
C TRP A 526 -9.13 7.21 33.15
N ALA A 527 -9.00 8.47 33.59
CA ALA A 527 -9.28 8.87 34.97
C ALA A 527 -10.72 8.54 35.39
N GLN A 528 -11.68 8.73 34.48
CA GLN A 528 -13.10 8.45 34.74
C GLN A 528 -13.35 6.95 34.94
N GLU A 529 -12.81 6.09 34.07
CA GLU A 529 -13.00 4.64 34.18
C GLU A 529 -12.29 4.07 35.42
N VAL A 530 -11.09 4.58 35.72
CA VAL A 530 -10.35 4.21 36.94
C VAL A 530 -11.11 4.61 38.20
N ALA A 531 -11.67 5.83 38.24
CA ALA A 531 -12.48 6.30 39.36
C ALA A 531 -13.77 5.49 39.54
N ALA A 532 -14.42 5.08 38.44
CA ALA A 532 -15.59 4.21 38.49
C ALA A 532 -15.26 2.85 39.13
N LEU A 533 -14.15 2.22 38.75
CA LEU A 533 -13.72 0.95 39.34
C LEU A 533 -13.28 1.09 40.80
N ALA A 534 -12.64 2.20 41.15
CA ALA A 534 -12.31 2.49 42.55
C ALA A 534 -13.58 2.64 43.42
N ALA A 535 -14.63 3.26 42.88
CA ALA A 535 -15.94 3.37 43.55
C ALA A 535 -16.63 2.00 43.75
N GLU A 536 -16.25 0.99 42.97
CA GLU A 536 -16.72 -0.40 43.13
C GLU A 536 -15.89 -1.20 44.14
N GLY A 537 -14.90 -0.59 44.77
CA GLY A 537 -14.03 -1.24 45.77
C GLY A 537 -12.79 -1.92 45.19
N ILE A 538 -12.50 -1.74 43.90
CA ILE A 538 -11.23 -2.21 43.32
C ILE A 538 -10.12 -1.27 43.76
N ASP A 539 -9.08 -1.80 44.42
CA ASP A 539 -7.86 -1.03 44.70
C ASP A 539 -7.08 -0.81 43.40
N ILE A 540 -7.31 0.34 42.75
CA ILE A 540 -6.69 0.74 41.49
C ILE A 540 -6.28 2.21 41.55
N GLY A 541 -5.13 2.55 40.96
CA GLY A 541 -4.72 3.94 40.84
C GLY A 541 -3.55 4.17 39.89
N ALA A 542 -3.45 5.40 39.39
CA ALA A 542 -2.29 5.85 38.61
C ALA A 542 -1.10 6.16 39.53
N PRO A 543 0.14 5.90 39.09
CA PRO A 543 1.32 6.30 39.83
C PRO A 543 1.43 7.84 39.90
N PRO A 544 1.70 8.42 41.07
CA PRO A 544 1.69 9.87 41.26
C PRO A 544 2.81 10.56 40.46
N GLY A 545 2.46 11.63 39.75
CA GLY A 545 3.43 12.48 39.05
C GLY A 545 4.08 11.85 37.82
N ILE A 546 3.47 10.82 37.24
CA ILE A 546 3.96 10.15 36.03
C ILE A 546 2.92 10.25 34.94
N ASP A 547 3.34 10.75 33.78
CA ASP A 547 2.58 10.65 32.54
C ASP A 547 3.17 9.50 31.69
N PRO A 548 2.46 8.35 31.58
CA PRO A 548 2.93 7.21 30.80
C PRO A 548 3.09 7.47 29.31
N TRP A 549 2.62 8.60 28.78
CA TRP A 549 2.84 8.97 27.37
C TRP A 549 4.13 9.74 27.16
N SER A 550 4.38 10.79 27.96
CA SER A 550 5.52 11.69 27.74
C SER A 550 6.76 11.33 28.57
N ASP A 551 6.59 10.69 29.72
CA ASP A 551 7.67 10.35 30.66
C ASP A 551 7.96 8.85 30.67
N MET A 552 8.70 8.36 29.65
CA MET A 552 9.10 6.95 29.57
C MET A 552 10.02 6.53 30.72
N ASP A 553 10.81 7.46 31.27
CA ASP A 553 11.70 7.16 32.38
C ASP A 553 10.92 6.96 33.69
N GLY A 554 9.89 7.78 33.88
CA GLY A 554 8.90 7.59 34.95
C GLY A 554 8.10 6.32 34.77
N LEU A 555 7.64 6.03 33.56
CA LEU A 555 6.96 4.76 33.28
C LEU A 555 7.87 3.56 33.60
N ALA A 556 9.16 3.62 33.30
CA ALA A 556 10.12 2.58 33.65
C ALA A 556 10.24 2.41 35.18
N ALA A 557 10.28 3.51 35.93
CA ALA A 557 10.26 3.48 37.39
C ALA A 557 8.94 2.90 37.95
N ALA A 558 7.79 3.25 37.37
CA ALA A 558 6.49 2.72 37.76
C ALA A 558 6.39 1.22 37.51
N VAL A 559 6.84 0.76 36.34
CA VAL A 559 6.94 -0.67 36.01
C VAL A 559 7.84 -1.39 37.01
N ALA A 560 9.02 -0.85 37.30
CA ALA A 560 9.96 -1.46 38.23
C ALA A 560 9.47 -1.50 39.70
N ALA A 561 8.54 -0.61 40.08
CA ALA A 561 7.90 -0.61 41.39
C ALA A 561 6.77 -1.67 41.55
N THR A 562 6.46 -2.41 40.47
CA THR A 562 5.44 -3.48 40.48
C THR A 562 6.05 -4.87 40.66
N ASP A 563 5.29 -5.75 41.31
CA ASP A 563 5.65 -7.15 41.53
C ASP A 563 5.36 -8.01 40.29
N LEU A 564 4.29 -7.67 39.57
CA LEU A 564 3.87 -8.29 38.32
C LEU A 564 3.35 -7.21 37.35
N VAL A 565 3.64 -7.36 36.06
CA VAL A 565 2.98 -6.58 35.00
C VAL A 565 2.06 -7.49 34.20
N VAL A 566 0.82 -7.05 33.96
CA VAL A 566 -0.13 -7.72 33.06
C VAL A 566 -0.51 -6.71 31.98
N SER A 567 -0.08 -6.95 30.75
CA SER A 567 -0.28 -5.99 29.67
C SER A 567 -0.59 -6.65 28.34
N ILE A 568 -1.40 -6.01 27.52
CA ILE A 568 -1.53 -6.36 26.10
C ILE A 568 -0.23 -6.06 25.34
N ASP A 569 -0.10 -6.57 24.11
CA ASP A 569 1.04 -6.31 23.20
C ASP A 569 1.16 -4.81 22.81
N ASN A 570 1.85 -4.06 23.67
CA ASN A 570 2.18 -2.65 23.55
C ASN A 570 3.55 -2.33 24.21
N VAL A 571 3.93 -1.05 24.25
CA VAL A 571 5.22 -0.58 24.81
C VAL A 571 5.49 -1.08 26.24
N THR A 572 4.46 -1.25 27.07
CA THR A 572 4.59 -1.62 28.48
C THR A 572 5.14 -3.04 28.64
N VAL A 573 4.77 -3.98 27.76
CA VAL A 573 5.35 -5.35 27.77
C VAL A 573 6.84 -5.31 27.47
N HIS A 574 7.24 -4.54 26.46
CA HIS A 574 8.64 -4.40 26.07
C HIS A 574 9.47 -3.77 27.19
N LEU A 575 8.95 -2.71 27.82
CA LEU A 575 9.61 -2.03 28.92
C LEU A 575 9.74 -2.94 30.16
N ALA A 576 8.68 -3.64 30.54
CA ALA A 576 8.70 -4.58 31.66
C ALA A 576 9.65 -5.76 31.44
N GLY A 577 9.64 -6.34 30.24
CA GLY A 577 10.58 -7.39 29.86
C GLY A 577 12.03 -6.92 29.89
N ALA A 578 12.30 -5.72 29.38
CA ALA A 578 13.64 -5.12 29.36
C ALA A 578 14.19 -4.75 30.76
N LEU A 579 13.30 -4.44 31.70
CA LEU A 579 13.59 -4.23 33.12
C LEU A 579 13.68 -5.53 33.94
N GLY A 580 13.41 -6.69 33.31
CA GLY A 580 13.41 -7.98 34.01
C GLY A 580 12.28 -8.14 35.01
N ARG A 581 11.13 -7.48 34.79
CA ARG A 581 9.96 -7.66 35.65
C ARG A 581 9.16 -8.89 35.22
N PRO A 582 8.66 -9.72 36.17
CA PRO A 582 7.68 -10.75 35.87
C PRO A 582 6.51 -10.13 35.12
N THR A 583 6.20 -10.65 33.94
CA THR A 583 5.22 -10.04 33.04
C THR A 583 4.33 -11.10 32.40
N CYS A 584 3.02 -10.87 32.35
CA CYS A 584 2.07 -11.58 31.51
C CYS A 584 1.74 -10.71 30.29
N ALA A 585 2.19 -11.13 29.11
CA ALA A 585 1.81 -10.50 27.85
C ALA A 585 0.50 -11.13 27.36
N LEU A 586 -0.60 -10.37 27.39
CA LEU A 586 -1.90 -10.77 26.87
C LEU A 586 -1.90 -10.61 25.35
N LEU A 587 -1.93 -11.73 24.63
CA LEU A 587 -1.79 -11.76 23.18
C LEU A 587 -3.11 -12.10 22.49
N SER A 588 -3.42 -11.36 21.43
CA SER A 588 -4.48 -11.69 20.48
C SER A 588 -4.23 -13.05 19.81
N HIS A 589 -5.28 -13.62 19.22
CA HIS A 589 -5.18 -14.89 18.48
C HIS A 589 -4.12 -14.79 17.36
N ALA A 590 -4.25 -13.77 16.50
CA ALA A 590 -3.23 -13.37 15.54
C ALA A 590 -2.24 -12.40 16.21
N ALA A 591 -1.24 -12.94 16.92
CA ALA A 591 -0.22 -12.12 17.57
C ALA A 591 0.86 -11.65 16.58
N ASP A 592 1.56 -10.58 16.93
CA ASP A 592 2.72 -10.08 16.17
C ASP A 592 3.83 -11.15 16.07
N TRP A 593 4.61 -11.10 14.98
CA TRP A 593 5.67 -12.07 14.68
C TRP A 593 6.69 -12.22 15.81
N ARG A 594 6.89 -11.16 16.61
CA ARG A 594 7.81 -11.14 17.77
C ARG A 594 7.48 -12.17 18.83
N TRP A 595 6.22 -12.57 18.93
CA TRP A 595 5.70 -13.45 19.97
C TRP A 595 5.57 -14.91 19.53
N LEU A 596 5.88 -15.21 18.26
CA LEU A 596 5.76 -16.55 17.67
C LEU A 596 4.34 -17.14 17.89
N ARG A 597 4.16 -18.43 17.60
CA ARG A 597 2.83 -19.05 17.57
C ARG A 597 2.54 -19.99 18.75
N GLU A 598 3.41 -20.97 18.97
CA GLU A 598 3.11 -22.13 19.81
C GLU A 598 3.93 -22.13 21.12
N ARG A 599 4.21 -20.95 21.63
CA ARG A 599 5.08 -20.74 22.79
C ARG A 599 4.41 -19.91 23.87
N THR A 600 4.75 -20.24 25.11
CA THR A 600 4.36 -19.50 26.32
C THR A 600 5.49 -18.60 26.83
N ASP A 601 6.65 -18.64 26.19
CA ASP A 601 7.84 -17.82 26.47
C ASP A 601 8.27 -17.04 25.23
N THR A 602 9.25 -16.13 25.40
CA THR A 602 9.77 -15.30 24.32
C THR A 602 11.29 -15.22 24.36
N PRO A 603 11.98 -15.25 23.21
CA PRO A 603 13.44 -15.13 23.16
C PRO A 603 13.94 -13.72 23.54
N TRP A 604 13.06 -12.72 23.50
CA TRP A 604 13.40 -11.32 23.77
C TRP A 604 13.49 -11.01 25.27
N TYR A 605 12.64 -11.64 26.08
CA TYR A 605 12.43 -11.27 27.49
C TYR A 605 12.20 -12.51 28.36
N PRO A 606 13.23 -12.98 29.09
CA PRO A 606 13.11 -14.20 29.91
C PRO A 606 12.03 -14.16 31.00
N THR A 607 11.65 -12.97 31.47
CA THR A 607 10.66 -12.77 32.54
C THR A 607 9.23 -12.62 32.04
N VAL A 608 9.03 -12.62 30.72
CA VAL A 608 7.72 -12.47 30.08
C VAL A 608 7.13 -13.84 29.78
N THR A 609 5.89 -14.06 30.20
CA THR A 609 5.07 -15.21 29.84
C THR A 609 3.95 -14.77 28.91
N LEU A 610 3.74 -15.53 27.85
CA LEU A 610 2.77 -15.24 26.79
C LEU A 610 1.44 -15.91 27.12
N CYS A 611 0.39 -15.11 27.23
CA CYS A 611 -0.98 -15.52 27.55
C CYS A 611 -1.86 -15.28 26.31
N ARG A 612 -2.08 -16.32 25.50
CA ARG A 612 -2.64 -16.18 24.15
C ARG A 612 -4.11 -16.56 24.07
N GLN A 613 -4.88 -15.80 23.29
CA GLN A 613 -6.24 -16.18 22.93
C GLN A 613 -6.27 -17.50 22.15
N LEU A 614 -7.20 -18.38 22.49
CA LEU A 614 -7.47 -19.59 21.71
C LEU A 614 -8.39 -19.31 20.51
N ALA A 615 -9.28 -18.33 20.65
CA ALA A 615 -10.15 -17.83 19.59
C ALA A 615 -10.12 -16.30 19.56
N PRO A 616 -10.27 -15.66 18.39
CA PRO A 616 -10.30 -14.20 18.29
C PRO A 616 -11.30 -13.57 19.28
N LYS A 617 -10.85 -12.56 20.01
CA LYS A 617 -11.63 -11.78 21.00
C LYS A 617 -12.04 -12.53 22.26
N ASP A 618 -11.65 -13.79 22.44
CA ASP A 618 -11.85 -14.53 23.69
C ASP A 618 -10.64 -14.34 24.63
N TRP A 619 -10.78 -13.39 25.57
CA TRP A 619 -9.78 -13.10 26.59
C TRP A 619 -9.85 -14.01 27.82
N SER A 620 -10.79 -14.95 27.89
CA SER A 620 -11.00 -15.77 29.08
C SER A 620 -9.76 -16.61 29.43
N VAL A 621 -9.10 -17.21 28.44
CA VAL A 621 -7.89 -18.02 28.64
C VAL A 621 -6.72 -17.12 29.06
N PRO A 622 -6.35 -16.05 28.32
CA PRO A 622 -5.31 -15.12 28.76
C PRO A 622 -5.49 -14.59 30.18
N LEU A 623 -6.70 -14.16 30.54
CA LEU A 623 -6.99 -13.59 31.85
C LEU A 623 -6.90 -14.63 32.97
N ARG A 624 -7.35 -15.87 32.72
CA ARG A 624 -7.13 -16.98 33.67
C ARG A 624 -5.66 -17.24 33.91
N LEU A 625 -4.84 -17.32 32.86
CA LEU A 625 -3.39 -17.54 33.00
C LEU A 625 -2.70 -16.41 33.78
N ALA A 626 -3.07 -15.15 33.51
CA ALA A 626 -2.53 -14.01 34.25
C ALA A 626 -2.92 -14.05 35.74
N ARG A 627 -4.16 -14.43 36.02
CA ARG A 627 -4.68 -14.62 37.38
C ARG A 627 -3.96 -15.74 38.11
N ASP A 628 -3.78 -16.89 37.48
CA ASP A 628 -3.12 -18.04 38.10
C ASP A 628 -1.66 -17.71 38.44
N ARG A 629 -0.97 -16.90 37.61
CA ARG A 629 0.36 -16.39 37.92
C ARG A 629 0.36 -15.42 39.11
N LEU A 630 -0.64 -14.54 39.19
CA LEU A 630 -0.81 -13.63 40.33
C LEU A 630 -1.02 -14.42 41.63
N ASP A 631 -1.87 -15.44 41.61
CA ASP A 631 -2.11 -16.32 42.76
C ASP A 631 -0.84 -17.06 43.20
N GLY A 632 -0.02 -17.51 42.25
CA GLY A 632 1.29 -18.08 42.53
C GLY A 632 2.22 -17.13 43.31
N LEU A 633 2.24 -15.85 42.92
CA LEU A 633 3.03 -14.81 43.62
C LEU A 633 2.48 -14.49 45.01
N ALA A 634 1.16 -14.42 45.16
CA ALA A 634 0.52 -14.17 46.45
C ALA A 634 0.78 -15.30 47.46
N ASN A 635 0.74 -16.55 47.00
CA ASN A 635 1.03 -17.71 47.83
C ASN A 635 2.51 -17.76 48.25
N ALA A 636 3.44 -17.43 47.35
CA ALA A 636 4.86 -17.36 47.66
C ALA A 636 5.16 -16.27 48.70
N ALA A 637 4.61 -15.07 48.52
CA ALA A 637 4.78 -13.97 49.48
C ALA A 637 4.20 -14.28 50.88
N SER A 638 3.17 -15.14 50.95
CA SER A 638 2.56 -15.56 52.21
C SER A 638 3.34 -16.68 52.92
N ALA A 639 4.21 -17.40 52.21
CA ALA A 639 5.02 -18.49 52.76
C ALA A 639 6.37 -17.99 53.34
N ASP A 640 6.79 -16.78 52.97
CA ASP A 640 8.02 -16.12 53.44
C ASP A 640 7.79 -15.21 54.68
N LEU A 641 6.55 -15.14 55.18
CA LEU A 641 6.13 -14.49 56.43
C LEU A 641 5.90 -15.54 57.52
#